data_AF-A0A4R5ANZ8-F1
#
_entry.id   AF-A0A4R5ANZ8-F1
#
_cell.length_a   1.000
_cell.length_b   1.000
_cell.length_c   1.000
_cell.angle_alpha   90.00
_cell.angle_beta   90.00
_cell.angle_gamma   90.00
#
_symmetry.space_group_name_H-M   'P 1'
#
loop_
_entity.id
_entity.type
_entity.pdbx_description
1 polymer ?
#
loop_
_entity_poly.entity_id
_entity_poly.type
_entity_poly.pdbx_seq_one_letter_code
_entity_poly.pdbx_strand_id
1 'polypeptide(L)'
;MKNYLHNLFASKKEEVKKPNTLTSSLAPKVLTNVLDIEKIQPYLDKLNETIDTKGINNIALTGGYGSGKSTIIGTFKELNPKYKFLNISLASFNKKKSDDTLTVAEKKEHKEELERLLEVSILQQIFYHVKPEEIPESRFKRIINIPDWKIWSISIGFILWISSSVLLLKYDYLDKISPENWSTKDSFDWFALFVFVIAFIGLGLLSKLIIKLFSNSKINKVNIKGELELGDNVNKSVFNEHLEEILYFFEVTGYNVVLIEDLDRFDSTDIFTKLREINILLNNSKLIEREINFVYAVGDDLFDDKKERVKFFEYIIPVIPFINSSNADEQLRTLIKESGLEESIFTKEFISDVTTFIDDIDMRLLTNIFHEFVIYRKTLKPEFITKNDELFAMITYKNIDPKDFTMLNKKEGKLYELIKNKRSYIKKFINKIDAEIELKKSQIEDIENHSPRDITELRAVYINEVLSKLPARTALYNIKIDELLEDNGFENLLTENIFYTNYNHYNGTLYSESGNTKLKYIFSEIEKNVNPNYTYQQRVKLIESKHNNRVDLLKREIDKLKTKKSEIENWDLKKIFHEVDINEYLNGFSNNGLLRNFILNGYINENYNDYISLFHEVSITKDDLYFRRNVMSGNSTEFSFKLYKIENLVEKIDGKYFDRETILNFDLLDYLGNNYNTYSNKYDSIIQLLSNEKEKSIQFVDEYIKNEDRPIEIFIEKLVENWTDFWDFIYSQSKYSEDRVTKYLDLIIRFSKNETILKSQNKDSLRTEIGERSNFLSLIKNSSETDYYDKITQLLKELDVEFEKLDNPSEVTEELFEYVYKNNLYSINKDNLLQMFLLFGKESKKEDFIRSNYSTILKSDCEPLISYVGLNIAIYIENVYLKIEENKIEEEENLIKLLNHSIELSKNLKIKIIKKTETKISDLKKISDIEIKSQLLLNNKVIPKWYNLLDYYTSSEDTINENLIQFLEFENVNTELSKVKLLKENEKFEGSLLLRNDITDDTYRKILKSIYFRYNKLGFENLNEDKIVVLTNMILTTTKANYDLLREHFPNHHITLIEKNFNKFYEKFEDFEIDKDDIVMLLKSDKITIENRFKFISKLDEQTIFEHKNIAKKVGEIIISKSVKIEFDFNTIENIVQSLDSTENKTRLINMYFAEFSNENIISLVKGIGHYHSELFLKQHKPVFIDNIFNRELLTKLKSKGLIKDFGIYSKDETKIRAIANY
;
A
#
# COMPACT_ATOMS: atom_id res chain seq x y z
N MET A 1 35.44 72.83 82.68
CA MET A 1 33.99 72.88 82.34
C MET A 1 33.67 73.31 80.89
N LYS A 2 34.67 73.62 80.03
CA LYS A 2 34.47 73.98 78.61
C LYS A 2 34.52 72.78 77.64
N ASN A 3 35.04 71.63 78.07
CA ASN A 3 35.10 70.38 77.27
C ASN A 3 33.94 69.40 77.50
N TYR A 4 33.05 69.64 78.49
CA TYR A 4 31.90 68.75 78.75
C TYR A 4 30.62 69.18 78.01
N LEU A 5 30.53 70.44 77.56
CA LEU A 5 29.37 70.96 76.84
C LEU A 5 29.44 70.79 75.31
N HIS A 6 30.62 70.49 74.75
CA HIS A 6 30.79 70.31 73.30
C HIS A 6 30.28 68.94 72.80
N ASN A 7 30.07 67.98 73.70
CA ASN A 7 29.60 66.63 73.37
C ASN A 7 28.07 66.44 73.39
N LEU A 8 27.29 67.49 73.74
CA LEU A 8 25.82 67.41 73.75
C LEU A 8 25.15 67.88 72.45
N PHE A 9 25.91 68.43 71.50
CA PHE A 9 25.37 68.95 70.22
C PHE A 9 26.20 68.59 68.97
N ALA A 10 27.08 67.60 69.04
CA ALA A 10 27.70 67.05 67.83
C ALA A 10 26.72 66.08 67.17
N SER A 11 26.03 66.53 66.12
CA SER A 11 25.35 65.62 65.20
C SER A 11 26.38 64.67 64.61
N LYS A 12 26.22 63.38 64.87
CA LYS A 12 26.94 62.33 64.16
C LYS A 12 26.69 62.53 62.66
N LYS A 13 27.72 62.89 61.89
CA LYS A 13 27.81 62.45 60.50
C LYS A 13 27.91 60.93 60.56
N GLU A 14 26.79 60.25 60.36
CA GLU A 14 26.82 58.84 60.03
C GLU A 14 27.48 58.71 58.65
N GLU A 15 28.66 58.09 58.62
CA GLU A 15 29.12 57.41 57.43
C GLU A 15 28.10 56.30 57.13
N VAL A 16 27.24 56.57 56.14
CA VAL A 16 26.42 55.54 55.53
C VAL A 16 27.36 54.57 54.83
N LYS A 17 27.66 53.45 55.49
CA LYS A 17 28.17 52.26 54.79
C LYS A 17 27.17 51.89 53.70
N LYS A 18 27.54 52.10 52.43
CA LYS A 18 26.76 51.60 51.28
C LYS A 18 26.68 50.06 51.40
N PRO A 19 25.49 49.45 51.50
CA PRO A 19 25.36 48.02 51.32
C PRO A 19 25.68 47.68 49.86
N ASN A 20 26.56 46.71 49.63
CA ASN A 20 26.74 46.08 48.32
C ASN A 20 25.48 45.28 47.99
N THR A 21 24.45 45.95 47.47
CA THR A 21 23.37 45.30 46.74
C THR A 21 23.74 45.30 45.26
N LEU A 22 23.99 44.12 44.70
CA LEU A 22 24.16 43.82 43.25
C LEU A 22 22.86 44.06 42.44
N THR A 23 22.12 45.10 42.77
CA THR A 23 20.91 45.50 42.05
C THR A 23 21.27 46.56 41.02
N SER A 24 21.43 46.16 39.77
CA SER A 24 21.55 47.09 38.64
C SER A 24 20.26 47.92 38.54
N SER A 25 20.36 49.24 38.57
CA SER A 25 19.22 50.17 38.47
C SER A 25 18.97 50.58 37.01
N LEU A 26 17.71 50.89 36.67
CA LEU A 26 17.34 51.53 35.40
C LEU A 26 17.70 53.03 35.36
N ALA A 27 18.04 53.62 36.51
CA ALA A 27 18.52 55.00 36.58
C ALA A 27 19.88 55.13 35.87
N PRO A 28 20.20 56.31 35.29
CA PRO A 28 21.52 56.57 34.71
C PRO A 28 22.62 56.21 35.70
N LYS A 29 23.51 55.29 35.32
CA LYS A 29 24.67 54.94 36.14
C LYS A 29 25.67 56.10 36.09
N VAL A 30 26.18 56.52 37.24
CA VAL A 30 27.37 57.39 37.31
C VAL A 30 28.59 56.48 37.25
N LEU A 31 29.49 56.72 36.29
CA LEU A 31 30.64 55.86 36.07
C LEU A 31 31.72 56.13 37.10
N THR A 32 32.15 55.10 37.80
CA THR A 32 33.23 55.16 38.81
C THR A 32 34.47 54.36 38.41
N ASN A 33 34.34 53.44 37.45
CA ASN A 33 35.44 52.63 36.92
C ASN A 33 36.28 53.44 35.94
N VAL A 34 37.60 53.41 36.11
CA VAL A 34 38.57 54.16 35.31
C VAL A 34 38.46 53.83 33.82
N LEU A 35 38.33 52.55 33.47
CA LEU A 35 38.24 52.11 32.06
C LEU A 35 36.95 52.59 31.37
N ASP A 36 35.86 52.75 32.12
CA ASP A 36 34.59 53.22 31.55
C ASP A 36 34.53 54.75 31.47
N ILE A 37 35.20 55.44 32.41
CA ILE A 37 35.39 56.90 32.35
C ILE A 37 36.26 57.28 31.13
N GLU A 38 37.32 56.52 30.84
CA GLU A 38 38.18 56.75 29.66
C GLU A 38 37.38 56.76 28.35
N LYS A 39 36.36 55.89 28.21
CA LYS A 39 35.50 55.82 27.01
C LYS A 39 34.69 57.11 26.79
N ILE A 40 34.35 57.84 27.84
CA ILE A 40 33.54 59.08 27.75
C ILE A 40 34.35 60.36 27.97
N GLN A 41 35.65 60.23 28.25
CA GLN A 41 36.53 61.37 28.53
C GLN A 41 36.44 62.49 27.47
N PRO A 42 36.37 62.20 26.14
CA PRO A 42 36.22 63.26 25.13
C PRO A 42 34.96 64.13 25.33
N TYR A 43 33.86 63.54 25.79
CA TYR A 43 32.62 64.28 26.06
C TYR A 43 32.75 65.14 27.33
N LEU A 44 33.38 64.61 28.38
CA LEU A 44 33.63 65.32 29.62
C LEU A 44 34.54 66.53 29.40
N ASP A 45 35.61 66.35 28.62
CA ASP A 45 36.56 67.40 28.26
C ASP A 45 35.87 68.51 27.45
N LYS A 46 35.05 68.12 26.45
CA LYS A 46 34.33 69.07 25.61
C LYS A 46 33.27 69.86 26.40
N LEU A 47 32.55 69.23 27.32
CA LEU A 47 31.62 69.91 28.22
C LEU A 47 32.34 70.93 29.10
N ASN A 48 33.49 70.56 29.66
CA ASN A 48 34.31 71.46 30.48
C ASN A 48 34.81 72.67 29.66
N GLU A 49 35.34 72.41 28.46
CA GLU A 49 35.84 73.43 27.54
C GLU A 49 34.74 74.42 27.12
N THR A 50 33.56 73.90 26.76
CA THR A 50 32.44 74.72 26.27
C THR A 50 31.82 75.58 27.37
N ILE A 51 31.71 75.07 28.59
CA ILE A 51 31.20 75.83 29.75
C ILE A 51 32.18 76.95 30.16
N ASP A 52 33.50 76.71 30.10
CA ASP A 52 34.51 77.71 30.45
C ASP A 52 34.77 78.75 29.31
N THR A 53 34.20 78.55 28.12
CA THR A 53 34.40 79.43 26.96
C THR A 53 33.38 80.58 26.92
N LYS A 54 33.86 81.82 26.97
CA LYS A 54 33.02 83.02 26.89
C LYS A 54 32.15 83.05 25.64
N GLY A 55 30.87 83.35 25.82
CA GLY A 55 29.87 83.49 24.76
C GLY A 55 29.19 82.19 24.32
N ILE A 56 29.58 81.03 24.88
CA ILE A 56 28.90 79.75 24.63
C ILE A 56 27.91 79.49 25.78
N ASN A 57 26.69 80.00 25.64
CA ASN A 57 25.73 79.99 26.75
C ASN A 57 24.64 78.91 26.62
N ASN A 58 24.34 78.42 25.41
CA ASN A 58 23.40 77.31 25.20
C ASN A 58 24.11 76.14 24.51
N ILE A 59 24.28 75.04 25.24
CA ILE A 59 25.04 73.85 24.83
C ILE A 59 24.08 72.67 24.71
N ALA A 60 24.06 71.97 23.58
CA ALA A 60 23.31 70.72 23.43
C ALA A 60 24.23 69.51 23.58
N LEU A 61 23.78 68.53 24.36
CA LEU A 61 24.27 67.16 24.31
C LEU A 61 23.23 66.35 23.52
N THR A 62 23.50 66.09 22.24
CA THR A 62 22.54 65.45 21.32
C THR A 62 22.86 63.97 21.15
N GLY A 63 21.86 63.12 21.07
CA GLY A 63 22.04 61.70 20.76
C GLY A 63 20.71 60.99 20.74
N GLY A 64 20.63 59.81 20.13
CA GLY A 64 19.44 58.96 20.18
C GLY A 64 18.93 58.69 21.61
N TYR A 65 17.68 58.23 21.73
CA TYR A 65 17.16 57.79 23.02
C TYR A 65 18.00 56.61 23.55
N GLY A 66 18.30 56.60 24.86
CA GLY A 66 19.18 55.58 25.44
C GLY A 66 20.68 55.70 25.09
N SER A 67 21.12 56.74 24.39
CA SER A 67 22.54 56.94 24.03
C SER A 67 23.48 57.25 25.21
N GLY A 68 22.95 57.38 26.43
CA GLY A 68 23.69 57.61 27.67
C GLY A 68 24.06 59.06 27.99
N LYS A 69 23.36 60.03 27.40
CA LYS A 69 23.45 61.47 27.72
C LYS A 69 23.42 61.76 29.22
N SER A 70 22.41 61.26 29.94
CA SER A 70 22.27 61.47 31.38
C SER A 70 23.39 60.83 32.21
N THR A 71 24.00 59.73 31.72
CA THR A 71 25.18 59.12 32.37
C THR A 71 26.41 60.00 32.22
N ILE A 72 26.61 60.61 31.04
CA ILE A 72 27.68 61.59 30.82
C ILE A 72 27.47 62.82 31.72
N ILE A 73 26.25 63.36 31.77
CA ILE A 73 25.91 64.53 32.62
C ILE A 73 26.10 64.22 34.11
N GLY A 74 25.61 63.07 34.57
CA GLY A 74 25.76 62.64 35.96
C GLY A 74 27.23 62.48 36.36
N THR A 75 28.03 61.86 35.49
CA THR A 75 29.47 61.68 35.70
C THR A 75 30.22 63.03 35.64
N PHE A 76 29.86 63.91 34.71
CA PHE A 76 30.42 65.27 34.61
C PHE A 76 30.17 66.09 35.88
N LYS A 77 28.94 66.02 36.41
CA LYS A 77 28.54 66.72 37.65
C LYS A 77 29.35 66.26 38.86
N GLU A 78 29.59 64.96 39.01
CA GLU A 78 30.36 64.42 40.14
C GLU A 78 31.85 64.76 40.05
N LEU A 79 32.42 64.76 38.84
CA LEU A 79 33.83 65.07 38.61
C LEU A 79 34.15 66.57 38.62
N ASN A 80 33.17 67.46 38.44
CA ASN A 80 33.39 68.91 38.33
C ASN A 80 32.62 69.73 39.39
N PRO A 81 32.96 69.61 40.69
CA PRO A 81 32.30 70.36 41.77
C PRO A 81 32.57 71.87 41.72
N LYS A 82 33.47 72.34 40.82
CA LYS A 82 33.72 73.77 40.57
C LYS A 82 32.50 74.52 40.04
N TYR A 83 31.57 73.81 39.38
CA TYR A 83 30.31 74.38 38.90
C TYR A 83 29.18 74.13 39.89
N LYS A 84 28.26 75.09 40.01
CA LYS A 84 27.00 74.94 40.75
C LYS A 84 25.87 74.65 39.77
N PHE A 85 25.45 73.39 39.75
CA PHE A 85 24.45 72.88 38.84
C PHE A 85 23.03 73.04 39.38
N LEU A 86 22.14 73.59 38.57
CA LEU A 86 20.70 73.56 38.76
C LEU A 86 20.11 72.50 37.83
N ASN A 87 19.54 71.43 38.37
CA ASN A 87 18.97 70.35 37.58
C ASN A 87 17.48 70.60 37.35
N ILE A 88 17.07 70.59 36.08
CA ILE A 88 15.68 70.69 35.63
C ILE A 88 15.38 69.43 34.82
N SER A 89 14.51 68.57 35.34
CA SER A 89 14.08 67.34 34.66
C SER A 89 12.56 67.26 34.70
N LEU A 90 11.96 67.17 33.52
CA LEU A 90 10.51 67.22 33.37
C LEU A 90 9.94 65.81 33.26
N ALA A 91 9.08 65.43 34.21
CA ALA A 91 8.32 64.20 34.12
C ALA A 91 7.11 64.41 33.18
N SER A 92 7.15 63.77 32.01
CA SER A 92 6.03 63.80 31.05
C SER A 92 4.83 62.98 31.56
N PHE A 93 3.84 63.65 32.16
CA PHE A 93 2.50 63.11 32.35
C PHE A 93 1.56 63.76 31.33
N ASN A 94 1.20 62.99 30.29
CA ASN A 94 0.18 63.28 29.25
C ASN A 94 0.71 63.55 27.83
N LYS A 95 1.32 62.54 27.20
CA LYS A 95 0.97 62.24 25.79
C LYS A 95 -0.37 61.51 25.80
N LYS A 96 -1.50 62.23 25.92
CA LYS A 96 -2.71 61.72 25.25
C LYS A 96 -2.35 61.77 23.77
N LYS A 97 -2.21 60.61 23.13
CA LYS A 97 -2.04 60.54 21.68
C LYS A 97 -3.06 61.50 21.08
N SER A 98 -2.59 62.42 20.25
CA SER A 98 -3.41 63.30 19.44
C SER A 98 -4.55 62.48 18.86
N ASP A 99 -5.74 62.66 19.41
CA ASP A 99 -6.94 62.07 18.86
C ASP A 99 -7.11 62.76 17.50
N ASP A 100 -7.00 61.99 16.41
CA ASP A 100 -7.16 62.52 15.04
C ASP A 100 -8.56 63.12 14.79
N THR A 101 -9.43 63.06 15.80
CA THR A 101 -10.75 63.67 15.91
C THR A 101 -10.73 65.15 16.32
N LEU A 102 -9.61 65.71 16.81
CA LEU A 102 -9.51 67.12 17.22
C LEU A 102 -9.36 68.07 16.01
N THR A 103 -10.11 69.18 16.03
CA THR A 103 -10.01 70.23 15.00
C THR A 103 -8.68 71.00 15.08
N VAL A 104 -8.30 71.70 14.01
CA VAL A 104 -7.05 72.49 13.95
C VAL A 104 -6.98 73.56 15.05
N ALA A 105 -8.13 74.14 15.44
CA ALA A 105 -8.20 75.11 16.52
C ALA A 105 -7.95 74.47 17.90
N GLU A 106 -8.58 73.32 18.18
CA GLU A 106 -8.39 72.59 19.44
C GLU A 106 -6.96 72.04 19.57
N LYS A 107 -6.34 71.59 18.47
CA LYS A 107 -4.92 71.19 18.46
C LYS A 107 -3.98 72.34 18.83
N LYS A 108 -4.30 73.56 18.39
CA LYS A 108 -3.50 74.76 18.71
C LYS A 108 -3.66 75.17 20.18
N GLU A 109 -4.88 75.21 20.69
CA GLU A 109 -5.17 75.54 22.09
C GLU A 109 -4.53 74.53 23.05
N HIS A 110 -4.60 73.23 22.74
CA HIS A 110 -4.00 72.18 23.55
C HIS A 110 -2.46 72.21 23.53
N LYS A 111 -1.84 72.68 22.43
CA LYS A 111 -0.39 72.92 22.34
C LYS A 111 0.02 74.12 23.20
N GLU A 112 -0.71 75.23 23.13
CA GLU A 112 -0.46 76.43 23.93
C GLU A 112 -0.65 76.17 25.45
N GLU A 113 -1.66 75.38 25.82
CA GLU A 113 -1.87 74.95 27.22
C GLU A 113 -0.72 74.07 27.73
N LEU A 114 -0.26 73.11 26.92
CA LEU A 114 0.86 72.24 27.27
C LEU A 114 2.15 73.04 27.47
N GLU A 115 2.43 74.01 26.59
CA GLU A 115 3.58 74.91 26.73
C GLU A 115 3.50 75.75 28.01
N ARG A 116 2.32 76.29 28.34
CA ARG A 116 2.12 77.03 29.58
C ARG A 116 2.42 76.17 30.80
N LEU A 117 1.95 74.92 30.82
CA LEU A 117 2.22 73.97 31.89
C LEU A 117 3.72 73.64 32.00
N LEU A 118 4.43 73.55 30.88
CA LEU A 118 5.89 73.36 30.86
C LEU A 118 6.63 74.53 31.47
N GLU A 119 6.30 75.76 31.10
CA GLU A 119 6.89 76.96 31.69
C GLU A 119 6.68 77.01 33.21
N VAL A 120 5.46 76.70 33.68
CA VAL A 120 5.14 76.59 35.10
C VAL A 120 5.98 75.52 35.79
N SER A 121 6.10 74.33 35.20
CA SER A 121 6.88 73.23 35.79
C SER A 121 8.37 73.57 35.89
N ILE A 122 8.93 74.21 34.86
CA ILE A 122 10.33 74.67 34.87
C ILE A 122 10.52 75.72 35.97
N LEU A 123 9.62 76.71 36.09
CA LEU A 123 9.71 77.71 37.17
C LEU A 123 9.64 77.06 38.54
N GLN A 124 8.70 76.13 38.74
CA GLN A 124 8.60 75.39 39.99
C GLN A 124 9.91 74.66 40.31
N GLN A 125 10.55 74.01 39.33
CA GLN A 125 11.82 73.33 39.58
C GLN A 125 12.96 74.31 39.91
N ILE A 126 13.05 75.46 39.23
CA ILE A 126 14.05 76.50 39.55
C ILE A 126 13.86 76.98 40.99
N PHE A 127 12.65 77.42 41.32
CA PHE A 127 12.36 78.05 42.58
C PHE A 127 12.42 77.04 43.73
N TYR A 128 11.74 75.91 43.65
CA TYR A 128 11.67 74.92 44.74
C TYR A 128 12.99 74.17 44.99
N HIS A 129 14.00 74.34 44.14
CA HIS A 129 15.33 73.77 44.36
C HIS A 129 16.07 74.35 45.57
N VAL A 130 15.84 75.62 45.89
CA VAL A 130 16.50 76.33 47.00
C VAL A 130 15.58 76.50 48.20
N LYS A 131 16.15 76.71 49.38
CA LYS A 131 15.37 77.03 50.58
C LYS A 131 14.79 78.45 50.51
N PRO A 132 13.62 78.73 51.13
CA PRO A 132 13.04 80.08 51.13
C PRO A 132 13.99 81.17 51.64
N GLU A 133 14.90 80.85 52.55
CA GLU A 133 15.87 81.79 53.11
C GLU A 133 16.96 82.22 52.10
N GLU A 134 17.20 81.44 51.05
CA GLU A 134 18.19 81.77 50.02
C GLU A 134 17.67 82.78 48.98
N ILE A 135 16.35 82.96 48.91
CA ILE A 135 15.67 83.92 48.02
C ILE A 135 14.57 84.69 48.79
N PRO A 136 14.95 85.45 49.83
CA PRO A 136 14.01 85.99 50.82
C PRO A 136 12.99 86.99 50.27
N GLU A 137 13.35 87.73 49.22
CA GLU A 137 12.47 88.71 48.56
C GLU A 137 11.65 88.13 47.39
N SER A 138 11.70 86.80 47.19
CA SER A 138 10.89 86.17 46.14
C SER A 138 9.40 86.26 46.46
N ARG A 139 8.59 86.53 45.43
CA ARG A 139 7.12 86.56 45.53
C ARG A 139 6.50 85.18 45.70
N PHE A 140 7.26 84.10 45.47
CA PHE A 140 6.79 82.72 45.66
C PHE A 140 6.72 82.36 47.14
N LYS A 141 5.53 82.49 47.74
CA LYS A 141 5.26 82.09 49.12
C LYS A 141 5.37 80.57 49.28
N ARG A 142 6.24 80.13 50.20
CA ARG A 142 6.41 78.72 50.56
C ARG A 142 6.11 78.51 52.04
N ILE A 143 5.82 77.25 52.37
CA ILE A 143 5.65 76.84 53.76
C ILE A 143 7.01 76.97 54.46
N ILE A 144 7.13 77.95 55.34
CA ILE A 144 8.30 78.11 56.21
C ILE A 144 8.04 77.25 57.45
N ASN A 145 8.83 76.20 57.64
CA ASN A 145 8.76 75.41 58.86
C ASN A 145 9.52 76.15 59.98
N ILE A 146 8.79 76.84 60.86
CA ILE A 146 9.36 77.48 62.04
C ILE A 146 9.46 76.39 63.12
N PRO A 147 10.67 75.98 63.54
CA PRO A 147 10.81 74.92 64.53
C PRO A 147 10.18 75.34 65.87
N ASP A 148 9.54 74.41 66.57
CA ASP A 148 8.76 74.66 67.78
C ASP A 148 9.50 75.49 68.83
N TRP A 149 10.81 75.28 68.99
CA TRP A 149 11.63 76.03 69.95
C TRP A 149 11.69 77.53 69.65
N LYS A 150 11.69 77.94 68.36
CA LYS A 150 11.62 79.36 67.98
C LYS A 150 10.25 79.92 68.32
N ILE A 151 9.17 79.17 68.08
CA ILE A 151 7.80 79.57 68.42
C ILE A 151 7.68 79.78 69.94
N TRP A 152 8.15 78.83 70.75
CA TRP A 152 8.17 78.95 72.21
C TRP A 152 8.99 80.16 72.68
N SER A 153 10.16 80.40 72.08
CA SER A 153 11.02 81.54 72.46
C SER A 153 10.36 82.90 72.19
N ILE A 154 9.67 83.05 71.05
CA ILE A 154 8.95 84.27 70.68
C ILE A 154 7.75 84.46 71.60
N SER A 155 6.98 83.40 71.86
CA SER A 155 5.81 83.44 72.75
C SER A 155 6.20 83.80 74.18
N ILE A 156 7.25 83.19 74.74
CA ILE A 156 7.75 83.50 76.08
C ILE A 156 8.26 84.95 76.13
N GLY A 157 9.03 85.38 75.13
CA GLY A 157 9.51 86.76 75.05
C GLY A 157 8.38 87.79 74.99
N PHE A 158 7.30 87.50 74.25
CA PHE A 158 6.13 88.37 74.14
C PHE A 158 5.34 88.45 75.45
N ILE A 159 5.14 87.31 76.13
CA ILE A 159 4.50 87.28 77.45
C ILE A 159 5.33 88.07 78.46
N LEU A 160 6.64 87.84 78.53
CA LEU A 160 7.54 88.60 79.40
C LEU A 160 7.48 90.10 79.11
N TRP A 161 7.41 90.49 77.84
CA TRP A 161 7.27 91.88 77.45
C TRP A 161 5.94 92.50 77.92
N ILE A 162 4.80 91.85 77.68
CA ILE A 162 3.50 92.34 78.16
C ILE A 162 3.48 92.40 79.68
N SER A 163 3.90 91.33 80.37
CA SER A 163 3.96 91.29 81.83
C SER A 163 4.85 92.41 82.38
N SER A 164 6.01 92.65 81.77
CA SER A 164 6.89 93.74 82.17
C SER A 164 6.26 95.12 81.95
N SER A 165 5.55 95.31 80.83
CA SER A 165 4.86 96.56 80.50
C SER A 165 3.69 96.82 81.47
N VAL A 166 2.95 95.78 81.87
CA VAL A 166 1.88 95.88 82.88
C VAL A 166 2.46 96.18 84.27
N LEU A 167 3.56 95.53 84.66
CA LEU A 167 4.24 95.81 85.93
C LEU A 167 4.71 97.27 86.00
N LEU A 168 5.27 97.80 84.90
CA LEU A 168 5.70 99.21 84.82
C LEU A 168 4.52 100.18 84.95
N LEU A 169 3.45 99.96 84.21
CA LEU A 169 2.36 100.94 84.06
C LEU A 169 1.28 100.86 85.16
N LYS A 170 1.04 99.68 85.74
CA LYS A 170 -0.09 99.45 86.67
C LYS A 170 0.31 99.31 88.13
N TYR A 171 1.55 98.91 88.41
CA TYR A 171 2.05 98.65 89.76
C TYR A 171 3.16 99.62 90.17
N ASP A 172 3.19 100.80 89.56
CA ASP A 172 4.08 101.93 89.88
C ASP A 172 5.58 101.56 89.90
N TYR A 173 5.98 100.52 89.16
CA TYR A 173 7.41 100.17 89.03
C TYR A 173 8.19 101.24 88.26
N LEU A 174 7.52 102.05 87.43
CA LEU A 174 8.10 103.26 86.84
C LEU A 174 8.52 104.26 87.92
N ASP A 175 7.71 104.45 88.96
CA ASP A 175 7.99 105.39 90.05
C ASP A 175 9.20 104.95 90.88
N LYS A 176 9.45 103.64 91.00
CA LYS A 176 10.62 103.09 91.70
C LYS A 176 11.95 103.32 90.98
N ILE A 177 11.91 103.58 89.68
CA ILE A 177 13.10 103.82 88.84
C ILE A 177 13.23 105.32 88.52
N SER A 178 12.13 106.07 88.64
CA SER A 178 12.10 107.52 88.45
C SER A 178 13.11 108.21 89.37
N PRO A 179 14.00 109.08 88.83
CA PRO A 179 14.98 109.82 89.63
C PRO A 179 14.37 110.67 90.75
N GLU A 180 13.09 111.06 90.65
CA GLU A 180 12.40 111.87 91.66
C GLU A 180 12.19 111.14 93.00
N ASN A 181 12.15 109.80 93.00
CA ASN A 181 11.90 108.98 94.19
C ASN A 181 13.16 108.34 94.78
N TRP A 182 14.35 108.77 94.34
CA TRP A 182 15.61 108.21 94.82
C TRP A 182 15.97 108.74 96.21
N SER A 183 15.84 107.87 97.21
CA SER A 183 16.24 108.11 98.60
C SER A 183 17.63 107.53 98.85
N THR A 184 18.51 108.26 99.54
CA THR A 184 19.83 107.72 99.96
C THR A 184 19.72 106.74 101.13
N LYS A 185 18.52 106.54 101.70
CA LYS A 185 18.24 105.61 102.80
C LYS A 185 17.64 104.28 102.34
N ASP A 186 17.07 104.21 101.14
CA ASP A 186 16.46 103.00 100.57
C ASP A 186 17.35 102.42 99.47
N SER A 187 17.40 101.08 99.36
CA SER A 187 18.18 100.42 98.30
C SER A 187 17.52 100.57 96.93
N PHE A 188 18.30 100.90 95.90
CA PHE A 188 17.81 100.96 94.51
C PHE A 188 17.17 99.63 94.07
N ASP A 189 15.98 99.69 93.48
CA ASP A 189 15.24 98.51 93.04
C ASP A 189 15.77 98.03 91.67
N TRP A 190 16.80 97.20 91.71
CA TRP A 190 17.37 96.55 90.52
C TRP A 190 16.37 95.68 89.77
N PHE A 191 15.34 95.16 90.43
CA PHE A 191 14.31 94.37 89.78
C PHE A 191 13.41 95.26 88.92
N ALA A 192 13.06 96.45 89.41
CA ALA A 192 12.33 97.45 88.62
C ALA A 192 13.11 97.84 87.34
N LEU A 193 14.42 98.09 87.45
CA LEU A 193 15.27 98.38 86.28
C LEU A 193 15.27 97.23 85.26
N PHE A 194 15.31 95.98 85.72
CA PHE A 194 15.25 94.81 84.86
C PHE A 194 13.91 94.73 84.10
N VAL A 195 12.79 94.99 84.79
CA VAL A 195 11.45 95.05 84.18
C VAL A 195 11.40 96.15 83.10
N PHE A 196 11.96 97.33 83.37
CA PHE A 196 12.05 98.42 82.39
C PHE A 196 12.83 98.04 81.13
N VAL A 197 13.98 97.40 81.28
CA VAL A 197 14.81 96.97 80.13
C VAL A 197 14.07 95.97 79.25
N ILE A 198 13.36 95.00 79.84
CA ILE A 198 12.55 94.03 79.08
C ILE A 198 11.44 94.76 78.30
N ALA A 199 10.72 95.68 78.94
CA ALA A 199 9.66 96.44 78.29
C ALA A 199 10.19 97.28 77.12
N PHE A 200 11.35 97.92 77.29
CA PHE A 200 11.96 98.74 76.26
C PHE A 200 12.49 97.91 75.07
N ILE A 201 13.14 96.77 75.34
CA ILE A 201 13.61 95.85 74.30
C ILE A 201 12.43 95.34 73.46
N GLY A 202 11.34 94.91 74.11
CA GLY A 202 10.18 94.44 73.36
C GLY A 202 9.52 95.54 72.53
N LEU A 203 9.55 96.80 72.97
CA LEU A 203 9.08 97.95 72.19
C LEU A 203 9.94 98.18 70.94
N GLY A 204 11.26 98.02 71.05
CA GLY A 204 12.19 98.07 69.91
C GLY A 204 12.01 96.91 68.92
N LEU A 205 11.68 95.71 69.40
CA LEU A 205 11.34 94.58 68.52
C LEU A 205 10.00 94.80 67.80
N LEU A 206 9.02 95.39 68.49
CA LEU A 206 7.73 95.75 67.91
C LEU A 206 7.89 96.80 66.79
N SER A 207 8.70 97.84 67.01
CA SER A 207 8.95 98.85 65.97
C SER A 207 9.63 98.26 64.73
N LYS A 208 10.60 97.34 64.91
CA LYS A 208 11.21 96.59 63.79
C LYS A 208 10.18 95.77 63.01
N LEU A 209 9.24 95.10 63.71
CA LEU A 209 8.15 94.35 63.07
C LEU A 209 7.23 95.26 62.24
N ILE A 210 6.89 96.43 62.77
CA ILE A 210 6.06 97.43 62.08
C ILE A 210 6.77 97.93 60.81
N ILE A 211 8.06 98.27 60.88
CA ILE A 211 8.83 98.70 59.70
C ILE A 211 8.84 97.62 58.62
N LYS A 212 9.05 96.35 59.00
CA LYS A 212 9.06 95.21 58.06
C LYS A 212 7.69 94.95 57.42
N LEU A 213 6.59 95.20 58.15
CA LEU A 213 5.23 95.12 57.60
C LEU A 213 4.97 96.20 56.54
N PHE A 214 5.48 97.42 56.75
CA PHE A 214 5.30 98.51 55.80
C PHE A 214 6.27 98.48 54.61
N SER A 215 7.49 97.92 54.75
CA SER A 215 8.44 97.80 53.62
C SER A 215 7.97 96.83 52.53
N ASN A 216 7.19 95.80 52.89
CA ASN A 216 6.82 94.71 51.97
C ASN A 216 5.40 94.83 51.38
N SER A 217 4.72 95.96 51.55
CA SER A 217 3.31 96.11 51.18
C SER A 217 3.08 97.14 50.07
N LYS A 218 3.32 96.77 48.80
CA LYS A 218 2.57 97.41 47.68
C LYS A 218 1.14 96.88 47.74
N ILE A 219 0.25 97.60 48.41
CA ILE A 219 -1.18 97.26 48.53
C ILE A 219 -1.84 97.47 47.16
N ASN A 220 -1.85 96.41 46.35
CA ASN A 220 -2.76 96.27 45.21
C ASN A 220 -3.50 94.94 45.40
N LYS A 221 -4.82 95.05 45.65
CA LYS A 221 -5.82 93.98 45.83
C LYS A 221 -5.50 92.92 46.90
N VAL A 222 -6.26 93.01 47.99
CA VAL A 222 -6.28 92.01 49.06
C VAL A 222 -7.06 90.78 48.59
N ASN A 223 -6.35 89.72 48.17
CA ASN A 223 -6.92 88.37 48.10
C ASN A 223 -6.15 87.48 49.11
N ILE A 224 -6.88 86.87 50.06
CA ILE A 224 -6.33 86.21 51.27
C ILE A 224 -6.08 84.70 51.04
N LYS A 225 -6.19 84.21 49.81
CA LYS A 225 -5.77 82.86 49.44
C LYS A 225 -4.63 82.94 48.44
N GLY A 226 -3.42 82.61 48.91
CA GLY A 226 -2.20 82.57 48.11
C GLY A 226 -2.17 81.34 47.18
N GLU A 227 -3.13 81.26 46.27
CA GLU A 227 -3.03 80.42 45.08
C GLU A 227 -2.35 81.23 43.97
N LEU A 228 -1.55 80.58 43.12
CA LEU A 228 -1.09 81.17 41.87
C LEU A 228 -2.33 81.55 41.06
N GLU A 229 -2.76 82.82 41.14
CA GLU A 229 -3.74 83.36 40.18
C GLU A 229 -3.04 83.40 38.83
N LEU A 230 -3.20 82.31 38.08
CA LEU A 230 -3.07 82.30 36.63
C LEU A 230 -3.97 83.42 36.13
N GLY A 231 -3.39 84.54 35.70
CA GLY A 231 -4.18 85.61 35.10
C GLY A 231 -5.04 85.04 33.97
N ASP A 232 -6.30 85.47 33.89
CA ASP A 232 -7.28 85.08 32.86
C ASP A 232 -6.86 85.44 31.41
N ASN A 233 -5.63 85.93 31.21
CA ASN A 233 -5.06 86.21 29.90
C ASN A 233 -4.30 84.98 29.39
N VAL A 234 -5.00 84.16 28.60
CA VAL A 234 -4.49 82.93 27.96
C VAL A 234 -3.28 83.18 27.02
N ASN A 235 -3.00 84.44 26.64
CA ASN A 235 -2.03 84.79 25.58
C ASN A 235 -0.66 85.29 26.05
N LYS A 236 -0.28 85.23 27.35
CA LYS A 236 1.04 85.68 27.83
C LYS A 236 1.88 84.53 28.39
N SER A 237 3.15 84.47 27.98
CA SER A 237 4.14 83.51 28.52
C SER A 237 4.35 83.73 30.02
N VAL A 238 4.32 82.64 30.77
CA VAL A 238 4.50 82.59 32.23
C VAL A 238 5.92 83.01 32.62
N PHE A 239 6.92 82.64 31.81
CA PHE A 239 8.29 83.12 32.00
C PHE A 239 8.39 84.64 31.96
N ASN A 240 7.67 85.30 31.04
CA ASN A 240 7.67 86.76 30.95
C ASN A 240 6.97 87.42 32.14
N GLU A 241 5.90 86.83 32.68
CA GLU A 241 5.24 87.33 33.89
C GLU A 241 6.13 87.23 35.14
N HIS A 242 7.02 86.24 35.18
CA HIS A 242 7.91 85.98 36.31
C HIS A 242 9.39 86.27 36.03
N LEU A 243 9.72 86.99 34.96
CA LEU A 243 11.10 87.24 34.55
C LEU A 243 11.94 87.92 35.64
N GLU A 244 11.35 88.88 36.36
CA GLU A 244 12.00 89.56 37.50
C GLU A 244 12.38 88.57 38.61
N GLU A 245 11.55 87.54 38.85
CA GLU A 245 11.84 86.51 39.84
C GLU A 245 12.98 85.59 39.37
N ILE A 246 13.02 85.26 38.08
CA ILE A 246 14.11 84.43 37.51
C ILE A 246 15.43 85.19 37.60
N LEU A 247 15.44 86.48 37.22
CA LEU A 247 16.62 87.36 37.36
C LEU A 247 17.07 87.45 38.81
N TYR A 248 16.15 87.71 39.75
CA TYR A 248 16.44 87.76 41.18
C TYR A 248 16.99 86.43 41.72
N PHE A 249 16.44 85.30 41.28
CA PHE A 249 16.94 83.98 41.66
C PHE A 249 18.41 83.82 41.26
N PHE A 250 18.78 84.14 40.03
CA PHE A 250 20.17 84.01 39.58
C PHE A 250 21.09 85.12 40.12
N GLU A 251 20.57 86.29 40.46
CA GLU A 251 21.32 87.35 41.14
C GLU A 251 21.80 86.89 42.53
N VAL A 252 20.89 86.36 43.36
CA VAL A 252 21.19 86.01 44.76
C VAL A 252 21.80 84.62 44.91
N THR A 253 21.46 83.67 44.04
CA THR A 253 22.05 82.32 44.08
C THR A 253 23.37 82.25 43.34
N GLY A 254 24.14 81.19 43.57
CA GLY A 254 25.43 80.96 42.90
C GLY A 254 25.40 79.99 41.71
N TYR A 255 24.22 79.59 41.22
CA TYR A 255 24.10 78.62 40.12
C TYR A 255 24.61 79.22 38.81
N ASN A 256 25.47 78.49 38.10
CA ASN A 256 26.06 78.93 36.83
C ASN A 256 25.91 77.91 35.70
N VAL A 257 25.51 76.68 35.99
CA VAL A 257 25.16 75.69 34.96
C VAL A 257 23.76 75.18 35.20
N VAL A 258 22.86 75.34 34.24
CA VAL A 258 21.50 74.80 34.29
C VAL A 258 21.43 73.57 33.39
N LEU A 259 21.21 72.40 33.98
CA LEU A 259 21.08 71.14 33.28
C LEU A 259 19.61 70.88 32.99
N ILE A 260 19.24 70.79 31.71
CA ILE A 260 17.85 70.62 31.26
C ILE A 260 17.75 69.27 30.55
N GLU A 261 17.00 68.33 31.15
CA GLU A 261 16.79 66.97 30.64
C GLU A 261 15.31 66.69 30.35
N ASP A 262 15.04 65.75 29.44
CA ASP A 262 13.71 65.24 29.07
C ASP A 262 12.74 66.29 28.46
N LEU A 263 13.24 67.44 28.02
CA LEU A 263 12.43 68.51 27.39
C LEU A 263 11.96 68.14 25.97
N ASP A 264 12.74 67.30 25.27
CA ASP A 264 12.47 66.81 23.91
C ASP A 264 11.22 65.90 23.81
N ARG A 265 10.73 65.34 24.91
CA ARG A 265 9.53 64.48 24.92
C ARG A 265 8.22 65.19 24.59
N PHE A 266 8.21 66.53 24.69
CA PHE A 266 7.01 67.36 24.58
C PHE A 266 6.76 67.93 23.17
N ASP A 267 7.62 67.62 22.20
CA ASP A 267 7.41 67.90 20.77
C ASP A 267 7.04 69.37 20.46
N SER A 268 7.61 70.29 21.24
CA SER A 268 7.49 71.75 21.04
C SER A 268 8.89 72.36 20.98
N THR A 269 9.23 72.97 19.85
CA THR A 269 10.46 73.75 19.67
C THR A 269 10.35 75.17 20.25
N ASP A 270 9.13 75.62 20.55
CA ASP A 270 8.84 76.97 21.04
C ASP A 270 9.36 77.18 22.48
N ILE A 271 9.27 76.17 23.34
CA ILE A 271 9.81 76.22 24.71
C ILE A 271 11.33 76.40 24.74
N PHE A 272 12.04 75.82 23.78
CA PHE A 272 13.48 75.99 23.63
C PHE A 272 13.78 77.46 23.36
N THR A 273 13.11 78.06 22.36
CA THR A 273 13.28 79.48 22.01
C THR A 273 13.13 80.40 23.21
N LYS A 274 12.09 80.18 24.03
CA LYS A 274 11.86 80.96 25.27
C LYS A 274 12.99 80.75 26.31
N LEU A 275 13.49 79.53 26.49
CA LEU A 275 14.61 79.26 27.40
C LEU A 275 15.91 79.94 26.94
N ARG A 276 16.16 79.98 25.62
CA ARG A 276 17.29 80.72 25.04
C ARG A 276 17.13 82.22 25.26
N GLU A 277 15.94 82.78 25.08
CA GLU A 277 15.66 84.19 25.41
C GLU A 277 15.94 84.49 26.88
N ILE A 278 15.52 83.63 27.81
CA ILE A 278 15.83 83.76 29.24
C ILE A 278 17.34 83.72 29.48
N ASN A 279 18.05 82.76 28.91
CA ASN A 279 19.50 82.66 29.06
C ASN A 279 20.22 83.92 28.53
N ILE A 280 19.79 84.44 27.38
CA ILE A 280 20.29 85.71 26.83
C ILE A 280 20.03 86.86 27.80
N LEU A 281 18.84 86.96 28.38
CA LEU A 281 18.48 88.00 29.35
C LEU A 281 19.30 87.89 30.64
N LEU A 282 19.52 86.68 31.14
CA LEU A 282 20.33 86.40 32.32
C LEU A 282 21.78 86.87 32.11
N ASN A 283 22.39 86.50 30.97
CA ASN A 283 23.79 86.85 30.68
C ASN A 283 24.00 88.31 30.24
N ASN A 284 22.96 89.00 29.75
CA ASN A 284 23.03 90.44 29.43
C ASN A 284 22.66 91.34 30.62
N SER A 285 22.11 90.78 31.69
CA SER A 285 21.74 91.53 32.89
C SER A 285 22.98 91.98 33.64
N LYS A 286 23.09 93.29 33.91
CA LYS A 286 24.16 93.83 34.76
C LYS A 286 24.07 93.42 36.23
N LEU A 287 22.95 92.82 36.64
CA LEU A 287 22.74 92.34 38.01
C LEU A 287 23.48 91.01 38.27
N ILE A 288 23.85 90.28 37.21
CA ILE A 288 24.48 88.96 37.30
C ILE A 288 25.92 89.09 36.80
N GLU A 289 26.90 88.98 37.71
CA GLU A 289 28.33 89.17 37.41
C GLU A 289 29.03 87.90 36.87
N ARG A 290 28.28 86.85 36.51
CA ARG A 290 28.80 85.56 36.04
C ARG A 290 28.05 85.07 34.81
N GLU A 291 28.71 84.26 34.00
CA GLU A 291 28.04 83.59 32.88
C GLU A 291 27.19 82.42 33.40
N ILE A 292 26.02 82.24 32.78
CA ILE A 292 25.08 81.16 33.06
C ILE A 292 24.94 80.32 31.79
N ASN A 293 25.40 79.08 31.83
CA ASN A 293 25.33 78.15 30.72
C ASN A 293 24.13 77.21 30.90
N PHE A 294 23.29 77.08 29.88
CA PHE A 294 22.22 76.08 29.83
C PHE A 294 22.72 74.89 28.99
N VAL A 295 22.72 73.70 29.59
CA VAL A 295 23.11 72.44 28.95
C VAL A 295 21.86 71.60 28.76
N TYR A 296 21.54 71.29 27.51
CA TYR A 296 20.32 70.59 27.11
C TYR A 296 20.65 69.16 26.69
N ALA A 297 20.06 68.17 27.35
CA ALA A 297 20.14 66.76 26.92
C ALA A 297 18.94 66.43 26.04
N VAL A 298 19.15 66.30 24.72
CA VAL A 298 18.06 66.17 23.74
C VAL A 298 18.32 65.08 22.70
N GLY A 299 17.25 64.59 22.07
CA GLY A 299 17.25 63.72 20.90
C GLY A 299 17.90 64.35 19.67
N ASP A 300 18.41 63.53 18.76
CA ASP A 300 18.91 63.99 17.45
C ASP A 300 17.79 64.43 16.49
N ASP A 301 16.58 63.95 16.74
CA ASP A 301 15.34 64.12 15.98
C ASP A 301 14.48 65.30 16.45
N LEU A 302 14.95 66.10 17.41
CA LEU A 302 14.19 67.22 18.00
C LEU A 302 13.77 68.32 17.01
N PHE A 303 14.55 68.55 15.95
CA PHE A 303 14.29 69.61 14.95
C PHE A 303 14.09 69.01 13.56
N ASP A 304 12.92 69.26 12.96
CA ASP A 304 12.60 68.83 11.59
C ASP A 304 13.47 69.55 10.54
N ASP A 305 13.79 70.83 10.75
CA ASP A 305 14.67 71.61 9.87
C ASP A 305 16.13 71.58 10.36
N LYS A 306 17.01 71.04 9.50
CA LYS A 306 18.47 71.03 9.70
C LYS A 306 19.05 72.42 10.01
N LYS A 307 18.42 73.50 9.55
CA LYS A 307 18.86 74.88 9.81
C LYS A 307 18.44 75.42 11.17
N GLU A 308 17.37 74.90 11.79
CA GLU A 308 16.91 75.35 13.10
C GLU A 308 17.80 74.80 14.23
N ARG A 309 18.22 73.54 14.11
CA ARG A 309 19.13 72.86 15.06
C ARG A 309 20.39 73.67 15.37
N VAL A 310 21.00 74.30 14.37
CA VAL A 310 22.25 75.09 14.51
C VAL A 310 22.02 76.56 14.86
N LYS A 311 20.78 77.06 14.80
CA LYS A 311 20.43 78.42 15.23
C LYS A 311 20.20 78.52 16.74
N PHE A 312 19.80 77.41 17.35
CA PHE A 312 19.37 77.39 18.75
C PHE A 312 20.50 77.18 19.76
N PHE A 313 21.55 76.44 19.40
CA PHE A 313 22.66 76.15 20.28
C PHE A 313 23.94 76.80 19.76
N GLU A 314 24.71 77.42 20.64
CA GLU A 314 26.06 77.89 20.32
C GLU A 314 27.04 76.72 20.12
N TYR A 315 26.78 75.58 20.77
CA TYR A 315 27.59 74.38 20.64
C TYR A 315 26.76 73.09 20.76
N ILE A 316 27.08 72.08 19.95
CA ILE A 316 26.42 70.77 19.95
C ILE A 316 27.48 69.67 20.13
N ILE A 317 27.30 68.84 21.15
CA ILE A 317 28.12 67.66 21.45
C ILE A 317 27.33 66.41 21.05
N PRO A 318 27.69 65.70 19.97
CA PRO A 318 26.99 64.48 19.56
C PRO A 318 27.47 63.27 20.37
N VAL A 319 26.55 62.58 21.03
CA VAL A 319 26.79 61.39 21.85
C VAL A 319 26.51 60.14 21.04
N ILE A 320 27.55 59.32 20.86
CA ILE A 320 27.43 58.00 20.25
C ILE A 320 26.75 57.05 21.25
N PRO A 321 25.72 56.27 20.85
CA PRO A 321 25.05 55.34 21.75
C PRO A 321 25.98 54.30 22.37
N PHE A 322 25.78 54.02 23.66
CA PHE A 322 26.53 52.98 24.37
C PHE A 322 26.19 51.55 23.92
N ILE A 323 25.02 51.32 23.31
CA ILE A 323 24.71 50.06 22.62
C ILE A 323 24.49 50.32 21.14
N ASN A 324 25.03 49.41 20.34
CA ASN A 324 24.53 49.07 19.02
C ASN A 324 24.55 47.54 18.87
N SER A 325 24.04 47.02 17.76
CA SER A 325 24.09 45.58 17.44
C SER A 325 25.49 44.96 17.59
N SER A 326 26.57 45.73 17.42
CA SER A 326 27.95 45.20 17.50
C SER A 326 28.48 44.94 18.92
N ASN A 327 27.90 45.52 19.97
CA ASN A 327 28.36 45.35 21.35
C ASN A 327 27.29 44.81 22.33
N ALA A 328 26.09 44.52 21.82
CA ALA A 328 24.97 43.99 22.59
C ALA A 328 25.25 42.62 23.25
N ASP A 329 26.02 41.73 22.59
CA ASP A 329 26.42 40.44 23.17
C ASP A 329 27.20 40.63 24.48
N GLU A 330 28.17 41.55 24.49
CA GLU A 330 28.99 41.85 25.67
C GLU A 330 28.13 42.43 26.81
N GLN A 331 27.15 43.27 26.49
CA GLN A 331 26.23 43.85 27.47
C GLN A 331 25.30 42.78 28.08
N LEU A 332 24.73 41.90 27.25
CA LEU A 332 23.90 40.80 27.75
C LEU A 332 24.71 39.84 28.64
N ARG A 333 25.95 39.52 28.26
CA ARG A 333 26.89 38.73 29.09
C ARG A 333 27.22 39.42 30.41
N THR A 334 27.35 40.75 30.40
CA THR A 334 27.57 41.54 31.61
C THR A 334 26.38 41.43 32.57
N LEU A 335 25.15 41.56 32.07
CA LEU A 335 23.93 41.38 32.88
C LEU A 335 23.81 39.97 33.48
N ILE A 336 24.19 38.94 32.73
CA ILE A 336 24.25 37.54 33.20
C ILE A 336 25.22 37.41 34.38
N LYS A 337 26.43 37.97 34.24
CA LYS A 337 27.46 37.97 35.29
C LYS A 337 27.04 38.75 36.53
N GLU A 338 26.53 39.98 36.36
CA GLU A 338 26.06 40.84 37.45
C GLU A 338 24.94 40.17 38.26
N SER A 339 24.13 39.31 37.63
CA SER A 339 23.01 38.61 38.28
C SER A 339 23.37 37.25 38.87
N GLY A 340 24.63 36.82 38.78
CA GLY A 340 25.11 35.55 39.35
C GLY A 340 24.56 34.30 38.66
N LEU A 341 24.23 34.38 37.37
CA LEU A 341 23.76 33.26 36.54
C LEU A 341 24.93 32.63 35.78
N GLU A 342 24.79 31.37 35.36
CA GLU A 342 25.79 30.67 34.55
C GLU A 342 25.94 31.33 33.17
N GLU A 343 27.18 31.43 32.66
CA GLU A 343 27.44 32.04 31.34
C GLU A 343 26.76 31.30 30.17
N SER A 344 26.45 30.01 30.34
CA SER A 344 25.79 29.16 29.35
C SER A 344 24.27 29.09 29.49
N ILE A 345 23.64 30.05 30.19
CA ILE A 345 22.19 30.02 30.43
C ILE A 345 21.36 30.07 29.14
N PHE A 346 21.87 30.75 28.11
CA PHE A 346 21.28 30.85 26.79
C PHE A 346 22.12 30.14 25.74
N THR A 347 21.49 29.61 24.69
CA THR A 347 22.20 29.02 23.55
C THR A 347 22.97 30.09 22.76
N LYS A 348 24.06 29.70 22.09
CA LYS A 348 24.85 30.64 21.29
C LYS A 348 24.04 31.18 20.11
N GLU A 349 23.23 30.32 19.51
CA GLU A 349 22.29 30.65 18.44
C GLU A 349 21.28 31.69 18.92
N PHE A 350 20.66 31.49 20.09
CA PHE A 350 19.72 32.46 20.65
C PHE A 350 20.36 33.82 20.93
N ILE A 351 21.56 33.86 21.50
CA ILE A 351 22.26 35.13 21.74
C ILE A 351 22.56 35.85 20.42
N SER A 352 23.01 35.12 19.39
CA SER A 352 23.23 35.67 18.06
C SER A 352 21.94 36.25 17.46
N ASP A 353 20.84 35.52 17.57
CA ASP A 353 19.52 35.93 17.11
C ASP A 353 19.05 37.22 17.80
N VAL A 354 19.16 37.29 19.13
CA VAL A 354 18.75 38.48 19.90
C VAL A 354 19.62 39.69 19.55
N THR A 355 20.95 39.51 19.47
CA THR A 355 21.91 40.60 19.21
C THR A 355 21.82 41.13 17.78
N THR A 356 21.43 40.29 16.82
CA THR A 356 21.23 40.70 15.42
C THR A 356 20.06 41.69 15.26
N PHE A 357 18.97 41.52 16.03
CA PHE A 357 17.77 42.37 15.92
C PHE A 357 17.63 43.38 17.05
N ILE A 358 18.72 43.69 17.76
CA ILE A 358 18.70 44.58 18.94
C ILE A 358 18.69 46.07 18.58
N ASP A 359 18.74 46.44 17.30
CA ASP A 359 18.74 47.83 16.86
C ASP A 359 17.50 48.61 17.37
N ASP A 360 16.40 47.92 17.69
CA ASP A 360 15.16 48.48 18.25
C ASP A 360 15.10 48.50 19.81
N ILE A 361 16.13 48.01 20.52
CA ILE A 361 16.15 47.86 21.98
C ILE A 361 17.32 48.64 22.60
N ASP A 362 17.01 49.65 23.42
CA ASP A 362 18.01 50.40 24.17
C ASP A 362 18.47 49.70 25.48
N MET A 363 19.50 50.23 26.17
CA MET A 363 20.05 49.63 27.41
C MET A 363 18.98 49.49 28.49
N ARG A 364 18.07 50.46 28.61
CA ARG A 364 17.07 50.46 29.67
C ARG A 364 16.07 49.35 29.42
N LEU A 365 15.61 49.20 28.18
CA LEU A 365 14.70 48.16 27.78
C LEU A 365 15.34 46.77 27.92
N LEU A 366 16.57 46.57 27.42
CA LEU A 366 17.30 45.31 27.57
C LEU A 366 17.52 44.93 29.03
N THR A 367 17.93 45.90 29.87
CA THR A 367 18.11 45.68 31.31
C THR A 367 16.78 45.31 31.98
N ASN A 368 15.68 45.98 31.62
CA ASN A 368 14.36 45.66 32.16
C ASN A 368 13.89 44.26 31.75
N ILE A 369 14.05 43.90 30.47
CA ILE A 369 13.75 42.55 29.96
C ILE A 369 14.54 41.51 30.77
N PHE A 370 15.84 41.73 30.97
CA PHE A 370 16.68 40.81 31.72
C PHE A 370 16.27 40.70 33.20
N HIS A 371 15.93 41.81 33.86
CA HIS A 371 15.44 41.79 35.25
C HIS A 371 14.14 41.02 35.37
N GLU A 372 13.19 41.28 34.48
CA GLU A 372 11.93 40.56 34.44
C GLU A 372 12.17 39.06 34.20
N PHE A 373 13.07 38.69 33.29
CA PHE A 373 13.47 37.30 33.08
C PHE A 373 13.98 36.64 34.37
N VAL A 374 14.90 37.28 35.10
CA VAL A 374 15.44 36.76 36.37
C VAL A 374 14.33 36.56 37.41
N ILE A 375 13.37 37.48 37.49
CA ILE A 375 12.22 37.39 38.42
C ILE A 375 11.29 36.26 38.00
N TYR A 376 10.89 36.18 36.73
CA TYR A 376 9.98 35.16 36.22
C TYR A 376 10.58 33.77 36.40
N ARG A 377 11.87 33.60 36.10
CA ARG A 377 12.59 32.33 36.29
C ARG A 377 12.56 31.86 37.74
N LYS A 378 12.76 32.76 38.71
CA LYS A 378 12.67 32.43 40.13
C LYS A 378 11.24 32.09 40.56
N THR A 379 10.25 32.82 40.05
CA THR A 379 8.84 32.70 40.45
C THR A 379 8.18 31.45 39.88
N LEU A 380 8.48 31.10 38.63
CA LEU A 380 7.96 29.92 37.95
C LEU A 380 8.68 28.61 38.36
N LYS A 381 9.71 28.70 39.23
CA LYS A 381 10.62 27.65 39.70
C LYS A 381 11.52 27.06 38.59
N PRO A 382 12.86 27.08 38.75
CA PRO A 382 13.82 26.62 37.72
C PRO A 382 13.68 25.15 37.30
N GLU A 383 13.19 24.28 38.18
CA GLU A 383 13.04 22.84 37.94
C GLU A 383 12.04 22.52 36.81
N PHE A 384 11.14 23.46 36.49
CA PHE A 384 10.06 23.27 35.52
C PHE A 384 10.23 24.10 34.23
N ILE A 385 11.29 24.93 34.14
CA ILE A 385 11.65 25.68 32.93
C ILE A 385 13.00 25.15 32.42
N THR A 386 12.94 24.15 31.55
CA THR A 386 14.13 23.57 30.92
C THR A 386 14.68 24.43 29.77
N LYS A 387 13.90 25.42 29.30
CA LYS A 387 14.22 26.26 28.12
C LYS A 387 14.24 27.75 28.46
N ASN A 388 15.40 28.26 28.89
CA ASN A 388 15.55 29.69 29.24
C ASN A 388 15.36 30.63 28.04
N ASP A 389 15.72 30.20 26.83
CA ASP A 389 15.58 30.97 25.59
C ASP A 389 14.10 31.35 25.33
N GLU A 390 13.18 30.39 25.48
CA GLU A 390 11.74 30.61 25.28
C GLU A 390 11.16 31.59 26.32
N LEU A 391 11.60 31.46 27.59
CA LEU A 391 11.20 32.40 28.64
C LEU A 391 11.68 33.81 28.33
N PHE A 392 12.96 33.99 27.98
CA PHE A 392 13.50 35.31 27.65
C PHE A 392 12.80 35.92 26.42
N ALA A 393 12.48 35.10 25.42
CA ALA A 393 11.70 35.55 24.25
C ALA A 393 10.29 36.02 24.64
N MET A 394 9.59 35.32 25.55
CA MET A 394 8.28 35.77 26.04
C MET A 394 8.35 37.04 26.89
N ILE A 395 9.40 37.21 27.70
CA ILE A 395 9.60 38.45 28.46
C ILE A 395 9.96 39.61 27.54
N THR A 396 10.74 39.34 26.48
CA THR A 396 11.01 40.32 25.42
C THR A 396 9.72 40.70 24.71
N TYR A 397 8.85 39.73 24.38
CA TYR A 397 7.53 39.99 23.80
C TYR A 397 6.66 40.88 24.68
N LYS A 398 6.62 40.59 26.00
CA LYS A 398 5.91 41.42 26.98
C LYS A 398 6.38 42.87 27.01
N ASN A 399 7.69 43.09 26.84
CA ASN A 399 8.30 44.42 26.91
C ASN A 399 8.15 45.21 25.60
N ILE A 400 8.22 44.53 24.45
CA ILE A 400 8.08 45.15 23.13
C ILE A 400 6.61 45.42 22.78
N ASP A 401 5.70 44.48 23.04
CA ASP A 401 4.25 44.64 22.82
C ASP A 401 3.43 44.29 24.07
N PRO A 402 3.45 45.15 25.11
CA PRO A 402 2.73 44.90 26.36
C PRO A 402 1.21 44.84 26.18
N LYS A 403 0.67 45.51 25.15
CA LYS A 403 -0.76 45.49 24.86
C LYS A 403 -1.19 44.11 24.39
N ASP A 404 -0.49 43.56 23.40
CA ASP A 404 -0.84 42.23 22.91
C ASP A 404 -0.54 41.14 23.94
N PHE A 405 0.56 41.25 24.69
CA PHE A 405 0.84 40.33 25.81
C PHE A 405 -0.30 40.32 26.86
N THR A 406 -0.93 41.47 27.12
CA THR A 406 -2.08 41.54 28.04
C THR A 406 -3.33 40.88 27.43
N MET A 407 -3.54 41.01 26.12
CA MET A 407 -4.62 40.33 25.40
C MET A 407 -4.39 38.81 25.36
N LEU A 408 -3.13 38.37 25.28
CA LEU A 408 -2.76 36.95 25.31
C LEU A 408 -3.26 36.25 26.58
N ASN A 409 -3.23 36.92 27.74
CA ASN A 409 -3.80 36.42 29.00
C ASN A 409 -5.33 36.23 28.93
N LYS A 410 -6.02 36.98 28.06
CA LYS A 410 -7.46 36.88 27.82
C LYS A 410 -7.80 35.95 26.66
N LYS A 411 -6.81 35.26 26.05
CA LYS A 411 -6.98 34.47 24.83
C LYS A 411 -7.49 35.32 23.66
N GLU A 412 -6.90 36.51 23.52
CA GLU A 412 -7.15 37.47 22.44
C GLU A 412 -5.80 38.02 21.95
N GLY A 413 -5.80 38.80 20.88
CA GLY A 413 -4.59 39.45 20.35
C GLY A 413 -3.96 38.71 19.17
N LYS A 414 -2.99 39.35 18.53
CA LYS A 414 -2.35 38.89 17.29
C LYS A 414 -1.57 37.59 17.47
N LEU A 415 -0.85 37.44 18.59
CA LEU A 415 -0.11 36.20 18.86
C LEU A 415 -1.05 35.03 19.17
N TYR A 416 -2.11 35.29 19.93
CA TYR A 416 -3.11 34.27 20.20
C TYR A 416 -3.83 33.82 18.93
N GLU A 417 -4.27 34.75 18.08
CA GLU A 417 -4.93 34.40 16.82
C GLU A 417 -4.00 33.63 15.87
N LEU A 418 -2.70 33.95 15.82
CA LEU A 418 -1.71 33.18 15.08
C LEU A 418 -1.66 31.71 15.56
N ILE A 419 -1.55 31.52 16.88
CA ILE A 419 -1.44 30.19 17.50
C ILE A 419 -2.76 29.41 17.36
N LYS A 420 -3.90 30.06 17.62
CA LYS A 420 -5.25 29.47 17.50
C LYS A 420 -5.54 28.96 16.09
N ASN A 421 -5.07 29.68 15.06
CA ASN A 421 -5.29 29.32 13.67
C ASN A 421 -4.38 28.19 13.15
N LYS A 422 -3.46 27.66 13.97
CA LYS A 422 -2.60 26.51 13.64
C LYS A 422 -3.37 25.35 12.98
N ARG A 423 -4.51 24.95 13.55
CA ARG A 423 -5.36 23.86 13.00
C ARG A 423 -5.82 24.16 11.56
N SER A 424 -6.13 25.42 11.26
CA SER A 424 -6.51 25.86 9.91
C SER A 424 -5.33 25.75 8.94
N TYR A 425 -4.12 26.06 9.39
CA TYR A 425 -2.89 25.95 8.58
C TYR A 425 -2.60 24.49 8.24
N ILE A 426 -2.65 23.61 9.24
CA ILE A 426 -2.48 22.15 9.08
C ILE A 426 -3.53 21.60 8.11
N LYS A 427 -4.80 22.02 8.22
CA LYS A 427 -5.88 21.57 7.33
C LYS A 427 -5.60 21.83 5.85
N LYS A 428 -4.93 22.93 5.49
CA LYS A 428 -4.54 23.21 4.09
C LYS A 428 -3.60 22.11 3.53
N PHE A 429 -2.69 21.58 4.35
CA PHE A 429 -1.78 20.51 3.97
C PHE A 429 -2.45 19.14 3.94
N ILE A 430 -3.27 18.84 4.95
CA ILE A 430 -4.04 17.59 5.01
C ILE A 430 -4.94 17.46 3.78
N ASN A 431 -5.67 18.51 3.40
CA ASN A 431 -6.53 18.50 2.23
C ASN A 431 -5.77 18.17 0.92
N LYS A 432 -4.49 18.58 0.79
CA LYS A 432 -3.66 18.23 -0.37
C LYS A 432 -3.32 16.74 -0.38
N ILE A 433 -2.95 16.19 0.79
CA ILE A 433 -2.65 14.76 0.93
C ILE A 433 -3.91 13.91 0.71
N ASP A 434 -5.04 14.32 1.27
CA ASP A 434 -6.33 13.63 1.07
C ASP A 434 -6.70 13.59 -0.42
N ALA A 435 -6.50 14.70 -1.15
CA ALA A 435 -6.71 14.71 -2.60
C ALA A 435 -5.77 13.76 -3.35
N GLU A 436 -4.49 13.65 -2.95
CA GLU A 436 -3.55 12.67 -3.50
C GLU A 436 -3.94 11.22 -3.19
N ILE A 437 -4.42 10.95 -1.96
CA ILE A 437 -4.92 9.64 -1.55
C ILE A 437 -6.14 9.25 -2.38
N GLU A 438 -7.12 10.13 -2.52
CA GLU A 438 -8.32 9.86 -3.32
C GLU A 438 -7.99 9.63 -4.80
N LEU A 439 -7.05 10.39 -5.36
CA LEU A 439 -6.57 10.17 -6.73
C LEU A 439 -5.95 8.76 -6.90
N LYS A 440 -5.12 8.32 -5.95
CA LYS A 440 -4.52 6.97 -5.98
C LYS A 440 -5.56 5.87 -5.74
N LYS A 441 -6.56 6.08 -4.87
CA LYS A 441 -7.67 5.14 -4.67
C LYS A 441 -8.49 4.97 -5.96
N SER A 442 -8.78 6.07 -6.66
CA SER A 442 -9.44 6.03 -7.98
C SER A 442 -8.62 5.23 -8.98
N GLN A 443 -7.29 5.41 -9.03
CA GLN A 443 -6.42 4.63 -9.92
C GLN A 443 -6.47 3.12 -9.62
N ILE A 444 -6.54 2.73 -8.34
CA ILE A 444 -6.69 1.32 -7.96
C ILE A 444 -8.03 0.78 -8.48
N GLU A 445 -9.11 1.52 -8.25
CA GLU A 445 -10.45 1.13 -8.70
C GLU A 445 -10.53 1.00 -10.23
N ASP A 446 -9.90 1.92 -10.96
CA ASP A 446 -9.81 1.87 -12.42
C ASP A 446 -9.05 0.62 -12.94
N ILE A 447 -8.02 0.16 -12.22
CA ILE A 447 -7.25 -1.04 -12.56
C ILE A 447 -8.05 -2.31 -12.22
N GLU A 448 -8.66 -2.36 -11.04
CA GLU A 448 -9.39 -3.53 -10.54
C GLU A 448 -10.66 -3.80 -11.37
N ASN A 449 -11.44 -2.75 -11.68
CA ASN A 449 -12.70 -2.84 -12.40
C ASN A 449 -12.54 -2.89 -13.94
N HIS A 450 -11.32 -2.83 -14.48
CA HIS A 450 -11.11 -2.88 -15.92
C HIS A 450 -11.45 -4.26 -16.51
N SER A 451 -12.28 -4.27 -17.57
CA SER A 451 -12.93 -5.49 -18.09
C SER A 451 -12.46 -5.92 -19.50
N PRO A 452 -11.14 -5.91 -19.76
CA PRO A 452 -10.50 -7.10 -20.34
C PRO A 452 -9.30 -7.56 -19.50
N ARG A 453 -9.07 -8.88 -19.43
CA ARG A 453 -8.00 -9.51 -18.64
C ARG A 453 -6.62 -9.35 -19.27
N ASP A 454 -6.57 -9.29 -20.59
CA ASP A 454 -5.33 -9.14 -21.36
C ASP A 454 -5.50 -8.26 -22.61
N ILE A 455 -4.39 -7.94 -23.24
CA ILE A 455 -4.33 -7.06 -24.42
C ILE A 455 -5.06 -7.70 -25.62
N THR A 456 -5.06 -9.03 -25.73
CA THR A 456 -5.71 -9.76 -26.82
C THR A 456 -7.22 -9.62 -26.76
N GLU A 457 -7.80 -9.78 -25.56
CA GLU A 457 -9.22 -9.56 -25.29
C GLU A 457 -9.60 -8.09 -25.54
N LEU A 458 -8.77 -7.14 -25.11
CA LEU A 458 -8.95 -5.72 -25.41
C LEU A 458 -8.99 -5.49 -26.92
N ARG A 459 -8.02 -6.02 -27.68
CA ARG A 459 -7.96 -5.86 -29.14
C ARG A 459 -9.18 -6.43 -29.84
N ALA A 460 -9.68 -7.60 -29.41
CA ALA A 460 -10.88 -8.21 -29.98
C ALA A 460 -12.09 -7.28 -29.93
N VAL A 461 -12.25 -6.51 -28.84
CA VAL A 461 -13.35 -5.53 -28.70
C VAL A 461 -13.24 -4.40 -29.74
N TYR A 462 -12.04 -3.85 -29.94
CA TYR A 462 -11.80 -2.77 -30.90
C TYR A 462 -11.91 -3.25 -32.36
N ILE A 463 -11.39 -4.45 -32.64
CA ILE A 463 -11.53 -5.09 -33.95
C ILE A 463 -13.02 -5.26 -34.27
N ASN A 464 -13.83 -5.74 -33.32
CA ASN A 464 -15.25 -5.94 -33.54
C ASN A 464 -16.01 -4.63 -33.86
N GLU A 465 -15.69 -3.52 -33.18
CA GLU A 465 -16.30 -2.21 -33.50
C GLU A 465 -15.89 -1.72 -34.89
N VAL A 466 -14.64 -1.94 -35.32
CA VAL A 466 -14.21 -1.60 -36.69
C VAL A 466 -14.89 -2.50 -37.72
N LEU A 467 -15.00 -3.80 -37.46
CA LEU A 467 -15.72 -4.75 -38.32
C LEU A 467 -17.20 -4.39 -38.47
N SER A 468 -17.82 -3.81 -37.44
CA SER A 468 -19.22 -3.33 -37.51
C SER A 468 -19.45 -2.24 -38.56
N LYS A 469 -18.40 -1.52 -38.97
CA LYS A 469 -18.46 -0.47 -40.01
C LYS A 469 -18.34 -1.04 -41.43
N LEU A 470 -18.09 -2.35 -41.57
CA LEU A 470 -18.00 -2.99 -42.87
C LEU A 470 -19.39 -3.01 -43.56
N PRO A 471 -19.46 -2.69 -44.87
CA PRO A 471 -20.69 -2.85 -45.63
C PRO A 471 -21.15 -4.31 -45.68
N ALA A 472 -22.44 -4.53 -45.86
CA ALA A 472 -22.98 -5.88 -46.05
C ALA A 472 -22.32 -6.58 -47.24
N ARG A 473 -22.04 -7.89 -47.10
CA ARG A 473 -21.44 -8.75 -48.16
C ARG A 473 -20.01 -8.36 -48.55
N THR A 474 -19.19 -8.07 -47.55
CA THR A 474 -17.77 -7.76 -47.71
C THR A 474 -16.90 -8.77 -46.97
N ALA A 475 -15.64 -8.88 -47.38
CA ALA A 475 -14.60 -9.53 -46.59
C ALA A 475 -13.37 -8.61 -46.53
N LEU A 476 -12.58 -8.76 -45.46
CA LEU A 476 -11.28 -8.09 -45.33
C LEU A 476 -10.34 -8.55 -46.44
N TYR A 477 -9.59 -7.62 -47.02
CA TYR A 477 -8.65 -7.88 -48.10
C TYR A 477 -7.25 -8.20 -47.54
N ASN A 478 -6.70 -9.36 -47.90
CA ASN A 478 -5.32 -9.78 -47.57
C ASN A 478 -4.92 -9.74 -46.07
N ILE A 479 -5.89 -9.77 -45.16
CA ILE A 479 -5.64 -9.81 -43.71
C ILE A 479 -6.58 -10.83 -43.10
N LYS A 480 -6.04 -11.76 -42.31
CA LYS A 480 -6.88 -12.66 -41.49
C LYS A 480 -7.27 -11.97 -40.19
N ILE A 481 -8.44 -12.32 -39.65
CA ILE A 481 -8.90 -11.75 -38.37
C ILE A 481 -7.93 -12.10 -37.23
N ASP A 482 -7.37 -13.31 -37.22
CA ASP A 482 -6.39 -13.73 -36.20
C ASP A 482 -5.12 -12.89 -36.24
N GLU A 483 -4.68 -12.44 -37.44
CA GLU A 483 -3.51 -11.57 -37.60
C GLU A 483 -3.77 -10.17 -37.01
N LEU A 484 -5.02 -9.70 -36.94
CA LEU A 484 -5.38 -8.41 -36.34
C LEU A 484 -5.28 -8.42 -34.81
N LEU A 485 -5.28 -9.59 -34.16
CA LEU A 485 -5.09 -9.71 -32.71
C LEU A 485 -3.61 -9.52 -32.32
N GLU A 486 -2.69 -9.74 -33.26
CA GLU A 486 -1.25 -9.54 -33.09
C GLU A 486 -0.85 -8.07 -33.28
N ASP A 487 0.30 -7.67 -32.70
CA ASP A 487 0.77 -6.27 -32.69
C ASP A 487 0.81 -5.66 -34.11
N ASN A 488 1.42 -6.38 -35.05
CA ASN A 488 1.61 -5.91 -36.43
C ASN A 488 0.27 -5.75 -37.18
N GLY A 489 -0.71 -6.62 -36.92
CA GLY A 489 -2.01 -6.52 -37.56
C GLY A 489 -2.88 -5.43 -36.93
N PHE A 490 -2.82 -5.26 -35.60
CA PHE A 490 -3.57 -4.21 -34.91
C PHE A 490 -3.06 -2.80 -35.25
N GLU A 491 -1.78 -2.63 -35.56
CA GLU A 491 -1.23 -1.36 -36.07
C GLU A 491 -1.90 -0.90 -37.39
N ASN A 492 -2.35 -1.84 -38.23
CA ASN A 492 -3.13 -1.47 -39.42
C ASN A 492 -4.50 -0.87 -39.04
N LEU A 493 -5.07 -1.28 -37.90
CA LEU A 493 -6.29 -0.70 -37.35
C LEU A 493 -6.04 0.72 -36.81
N LEU A 494 -4.91 0.93 -36.11
CA LEU A 494 -4.52 2.22 -35.54
C LEU A 494 -4.17 3.26 -36.62
N THR A 495 -3.49 2.82 -37.67
CA THR A 495 -3.10 3.67 -38.82
C THR A 495 -4.21 3.80 -39.87
N GLU A 496 -5.41 3.30 -39.56
CA GLU A 496 -6.61 3.39 -40.40
C GLU A 496 -6.43 2.74 -41.79
N ASN A 497 -5.56 1.73 -41.90
CA ASN A 497 -5.16 1.08 -43.16
C ASN A 497 -5.83 -0.28 -43.38
N ILE A 498 -7.15 -0.33 -43.22
CA ILE A 498 -7.95 -1.53 -43.46
C ILE A 498 -8.67 -1.44 -44.82
N PHE A 499 -8.61 -2.52 -45.59
CA PHE A 499 -9.22 -2.63 -46.91
C PHE A 499 -10.21 -3.80 -46.96
N TYR A 500 -11.28 -3.64 -47.73
CA TYR A 500 -12.27 -4.70 -47.94
C TYR A 500 -12.58 -4.87 -49.42
N THR A 501 -13.08 -6.06 -49.76
CA THR A 501 -13.60 -6.40 -51.09
C THR A 501 -15.10 -6.64 -51.02
N ASN A 502 -15.85 -6.01 -51.94
CA ASN A 502 -17.28 -6.28 -52.12
C ASN A 502 -17.49 -7.56 -52.91
N TYR A 503 -18.45 -8.36 -52.47
CA TYR A 503 -18.91 -9.52 -53.22
C TYR A 503 -20.31 -9.27 -53.75
N ASN A 504 -20.41 -9.17 -55.08
CA ASN A 504 -21.69 -9.06 -55.77
C ASN A 504 -22.15 -10.43 -56.25
N HIS A 505 -23.44 -10.68 -56.08
CA HIS A 505 -24.06 -11.93 -56.50
C HIS A 505 -24.77 -11.70 -57.82
N TYR A 506 -24.28 -12.32 -58.88
CA TYR A 506 -24.93 -12.31 -60.19
C TYR A 506 -25.09 -13.75 -60.66
N ASN A 507 -26.33 -14.18 -60.94
CA ASN A 507 -26.68 -15.54 -61.38
C ASN A 507 -26.07 -16.68 -60.52
N GLY A 508 -26.17 -16.61 -59.19
CA GLY A 508 -25.77 -17.71 -58.31
C GLY A 508 -24.26 -17.94 -58.18
N THR A 509 -23.42 -17.11 -58.82
CA THR A 509 -21.96 -17.10 -58.64
C THR A 509 -21.53 -15.82 -57.92
N LEU A 510 -20.59 -15.95 -56.97
CA LEU A 510 -19.96 -14.86 -56.24
C LEU A 510 -18.82 -14.30 -57.09
N TYR A 511 -18.91 -13.04 -57.52
CA TYR A 511 -17.82 -12.35 -58.21
C TYR A 511 -17.28 -11.27 -57.27
N SER A 512 -15.96 -11.29 -57.05
CA SER A 512 -15.29 -10.18 -56.36
C SER A 512 -15.23 -8.99 -57.31
N GLU A 513 -15.74 -7.84 -56.90
CA GLU A 513 -15.57 -6.61 -57.65
C GLU A 513 -14.08 -6.20 -57.57
N SER A 514 -13.42 -5.97 -58.72
CA SER A 514 -11.99 -5.69 -58.77
C SER A 514 -11.70 -4.27 -58.24
N GLY A 515 -11.67 -4.12 -56.93
CA GLY A 515 -11.37 -2.86 -56.26
C GLY A 515 -11.22 -3.04 -54.75
N ASN A 516 -9.99 -2.86 -54.26
CA ASN A 516 -9.73 -2.82 -52.83
C ASN A 516 -10.18 -1.46 -52.32
N THR A 517 -11.27 -1.42 -51.57
CA THR A 517 -11.80 -0.17 -51.03
C THR A 517 -11.27 0.02 -49.61
N LYS A 518 -10.67 1.18 -49.35
CA LYS A 518 -10.23 1.55 -47.99
C LYS A 518 -11.46 1.77 -47.11
N LEU A 519 -11.52 1.10 -45.96
CA LEU A 519 -12.55 1.34 -44.96
C LEU A 519 -12.35 2.75 -44.37
N LYS A 520 -13.39 3.58 -44.38
CA LYS A 520 -13.33 4.94 -43.84
C LYS A 520 -13.83 4.95 -42.40
N TYR A 521 -12.92 5.14 -41.46
CA TYR A 521 -13.21 5.38 -40.05
C TYR A 521 -12.09 6.21 -39.45
N ILE A 522 -12.35 6.85 -38.31
CA ILE A 522 -11.34 7.54 -37.52
C ILE A 522 -11.14 6.74 -36.24
N PHE A 523 -9.90 6.32 -35.93
CA PHE A 523 -9.69 5.42 -34.78
C PHE A 523 -10.10 6.07 -33.44
N SER A 524 -9.91 7.39 -33.28
CA SER A 524 -10.35 8.10 -32.07
C SER A 524 -11.88 8.12 -31.86
N GLU A 525 -12.67 7.95 -32.92
CA GLU A 525 -14.13 7.76 -32.81
C GLU A 525 -14.47 6.33 -32.39
N ILE A 526 -13.73 5.34 -32.91
CA ILE A 526 -13.82 3.94 -32.45
C ILE A 526 -13.49 3.85 -30.97
N GLU A 527 -12.44 4.55 -30.51
CA GLU A 527 -12.09 4.62 -29.09
C GLU A 527 -13.26 5.10 -28.24
N LYS A 528 -13.90 6.22 -28.61
CA LYS A 528 -15.05 6.77 -27.88
C LYS A 528 -16.28 5.87 -27.91
N ASN A 529 -16.52 5.17 -29.03
CA ASN A 529 -17.66 4.25 -29.16
C ASN A 529 -17.47 3.00 -28.29
N VAL A 530 -16.25 2.47 -28.23
CA VAL A 530 -15.91 1.30 -27.41
C VAL A 530 -15.85 1.67 -25.92
N ASN A 531 -15.22 2.80 -25.58
CA ASN A 531 -15.15 3.29 -24.21
C ASN A 531 -15.07 4.84 -24.19
N PRO A 532 -16.09 5.54 -23.66
CA PRO A 532 -16.10 7.00 -23.65
C PRO A 532 -15.13 7.63 -22.66
N ASN A 533 -14.64 6.86 -21.67
CA ASN A 533 -13.83 7.36 -20.56
C ASN A 533 -12.31 7.17 -20.80
N TYR A 534 -11.92 6.14 -21.56
CA TYR A 534 -10.51 5.75 -21.73
C TYR A 534 -10.15 5.45 -23.18
N THR A 535 -9.01 5.98 -23.64
CA THR A 535 -8.41 5.63 -24.93
C THR A 535 -7.86 4.20 -24.92
N TYR A 536 -7.62 3.61 -26.10
CA TYR A 536 -7.02 2.27 -26.22
C TYR A 536 -5.68 2.20 -25.48
N GLN A 537 -4.79 3.20 -25.66
CA GLN A 537 -3.50 3.25 -24.97
C GLN A 537 -3.63 3.36 -23.44
N GLN A 538 -4.61 4.12 -22.94
CA GLN A 538 -4.85 4.20 -21.49
C GLN A 538 -5.32 2.86 -20.94
N ARG A 539 -6.17 2.15 -21.68
CA ARG A 539 -6.64 0.81 -21.31
C ARG A 539 -5.55 -0.24 -21.36
N VAL A 540 -4.64 -0.19 -22.34
CA VAL A 540 -3.43 -1.03 -22.37
C VAL A 540 -2.59 -0.78 -21.11
N LYS A 541 -2.37 0.48 -20.73
CA LYS A 541 -1.64 0.81 -19.48
C LYS A 541 -2.34 0.29 -18.22
N LEU A 542 -3.67 0.27 -18.17
CA LEU A 542 -4.43 -0.31 -17.04
C LEU A 542 -4.20 -1.83 -16.95
N ILE A 543 -4.22 -2.53 -18.09
CA ILE A 543 -3.95 -3.97 -18.16
C ILE A 543 -2.51 -4.28 -17.77
N GLU A 544 -1.53 -3.55 -18.31
CA GLU A 544 -0.12 -3.68 -17.91
C GLU A 544 0.08 -3.40 -16.41
N SER A 545 -0.65 -2.43 -15.85
CA SER A 545 -0.61 -2.12 -14.42
C SER A 545 -1.15 -3.27 -13.56
N LYS A 546 -2.13 -4.04 -14.07
CA LYS A 546 -2.67 -5.24 -13.43
C LYS A 546 -1.66 -6.38 -13.38
N HIS A 547 -0.86 -6.54 -14.44
CA HIS A 547 0.18 -7.58 -14.54
C HIS A 547 1.49 -7.22 -13.80
N ASN A 548 1.75 -5.94 -13.52
CA ASN A 548 3.00 -5.46 -12.90
C ASN A 548 2.90 -5.13 -11.40
N ASN A 549 1.92 -5.68 -10.66
CA ASN A 549 1.68 -5.36 -9.24
C ASN A 549 1.60 -3.86 -8.93
N ARG A 550 1.11 -3.04 -9.86
CA ARG A 550 1.03 -1.58 -9.66
C ARG A 550 0.05 -1.22 -8.55
N VAL A 551 -0.99 -2.02 -8.35
CA VAL A 551 -1.96 -1.87 -7.25
C VAL A 551 -1.25 -1.90 -5.90
N ASP A 552 -0.35 -2.86 -5.67
CA ASP A 552 0.40 -2.95 -4.40
C ASP A 552 1.35 -1.77 -4.19
N LEU A 553 1.99 -1.29 -5.26
CA LEU A 553 2.80 -0.07 -5.19
C LEU A 553 1.95 1.15 -4.83
N LEU A 554 0.76 1.29 -5.42
CA LEU A 554 -0.17 2.38 -5.10
C LEU A 554 -0.68 2.27 -3.65
N LYS A 555 -0.99 1.06 -3.16
CA LYS A 555 -1.34 0.81 -1.75
C LYS A 555 -0.20 1.24 -0.81
N ARG A 556 1.05 0.87 -1.11
CA ARG A 556 2.24 1.30 -0.33
C ARG A 556 2.45 2.82 -0.37
N GLU A 557 2.20 3.46 -1.50
CA GLU A 557 2.24 4.93 -1.61
C GLU A 557 1.14 5.60 -0.75
N ILE A 558 -0.08 5.05 -0.74
CA ILE A 558 -1.16 5.50 0.13
C ILE A 558 -0.76 5.34 1.61
N ASP A 559 -0.15 4.22 2.00
CA ASP A 559 0.34 4.01 3.37
C ASP A 559 1.38 5.06 3.78
N LYS A 560 2.30 5.43 2.86
CA LYS A 560 3.27 6.51 3.09
C LYS A 560 2.58 7.88 3.23
N LEU A 561 1.58 8.17 2.39
CA LEU A 561 0.81 9.41 2.46
C LEU A 561 -0.01 9.51 3.76
N LYS A 562 -0.63 8.42 4.22
CA LYS A 562 -1.32 8.36 5.53
C LYS A 562 -0.34 8.62 6.68
N THR A 563 0.87 8.04 6.62
CA THR A 563 1.91 8.31 7.61
C THR A 563 2.32 9.79 7.61
N LYS A 564 2.52 10.38 6.43
CA LYS A 564 2.84 11.80 6.28
C LYS A 564 1.70 12.71 6.78
N LYS A 565 0.43 12.34 6.57
CA LYS A 565 -0.75 13.04 7.11
C LYS A 565 -0.70 13.11 8.63
N SER A 566 -0.44 11.97 9.29
CA SER A 566 -0.25 11.90 10.75
C SER A 566 0.91 12.77 11.22
N GLU A 567 2.06 12.74 10.52
CA GLU A 567 3.19 13.62 10.87
C GLU A 567 2.82 15.11 10.80
N ILE A 568 2.07 15.53 9.79
CA ILE A 568 1.63 16.93 9.58
C ILE A 568 0.64 17.39 10.65
N GLU A 569 -0.25 16.50 11.09
CA GLU A 569 -1.19 16.78 12.18
C GLU A 569 -0.46 17.18 13.46
N ASN A 570 0.77 16.69 13.64
CA ASN A 570 1.61 16.90 14.82
C ASN A 570 2.70 17.98 14.62
N TRP A 571 2.68 18.74 13.53
CA TRP A 571 3.67 19.81 13.33
C TRP A 571 3.49 20.95 14.32
N ASP A 572 4.59 21.50 14.84
CA ASP A 572 4.60 22.79 15.51
C ASP A 572 4.58 23.96 14.50
N LEU A 573 4.31 25.17 14.98
CA LEU A 573 4.28 26.37 14.13
C LEU A 573 5.61 26.58 13.40
N LYS A 574 6.75 26.29 14.04
CA LYS A 574 8.09 26.39 13.43
C LYS A 574 8.21 25.52 12.18
N LYS A 575 7.75 24.27 12.25
CA LYS A 575 7.77 23.32 11.14
C LYS A 575 6.76 23.69 10.06
N ILE A 576 5.58 24.18 10.44
CA ILE A 576 4.60 24.73 9.49
C ILE A 576 5.22 25.89 8.69
N PHE A 577 5.91 26.81 9.36
CA PHE A 577 6.53 27.98 8.73
C PHE A 577 7.75 27.68 7.86
N HIS A 578 8.36 26.50 7.97
CA HIS A 578 9.35 26.03 7.00
C HIS A 578 8.73 25.62 5.65
N GLU A 579 7.44 25.29 5.64
CA GLU A 579 6.74 24.66 4.50
C GLU A 579 5.78 25.63 3.78
N VAL A 580 5.56 26.84 4.31
CA VAL A 580 4.68 27.88 3.73
C VAL A 580 5.43 29.18 3.44
N ASP A 581 4.82 30.02 2.60
CA ASP A 581 5.21 31.43 2.53
C ASP A 581 4.83 32.15 3.83
N ILE A 582 5.85 32.46 4.62
CA ILE A 582 5.78 33.06 5.95
C ILE A 582 5.06 34.41 5.95
N ASN A 583 5.14 35.17 4.85
CA ASN A 583 4.65 36.55 4.82
C ASN A 583 3.12 36.64 4.89
N GLU A 584 2.40 35.61 4.44
CA GLU A 584 0.92 35.55 4.55
C GLU A 584 0.46 35.52 6.01
N TYR A 585 1.26 34.96 6.91
CA TYR A 585 0.89 34.66 8.30
C TYR A 585 1.42 35.65 9.34
N LEU A 586 2.56 36.31 9.08
CA LEU A 586 3.21 37.21 10.04
C LEU A 586 2.95 38.71 9.82
N ASN A 587 1.93 39.07 9.04
CA ASN A 587 1.61 40.48 8.73
C ASN A 587 1.43 41.37 9.98
N GLY A 588 0.87 40.83 11.07
CA GLY A 588 0.71 41.55 12.35
C GLY A 588 2.01 41.84 13.10
N PHE A 589 3.13 41.24 12.68
CA PHE A 589 4.47 41.38 13.29
C PHE A 589 5.47 42.05 12.34
N SER A 590 5.04 42.53 11.16
CA SER A 590 5.91 43.09 10.11
C SER A 590 6.82 44.22 10.60
N ASN A 591 6.38 44.97 11.59
CA ASN A 591 7.08 46.15 12.12
C ASN A 591 8.15 45.80 13.17
N ASN A 592 8.40 44.52 13.47
CA ASN A 592 9.41 44.12 14.44
C ASN A 592 10.14 42.83 14.01
N GLY A 593 11.40 42.97 13.57
CA GLY A 593 12.21 41.86 13.09
C GLY A 593 12.50 40.80 14.16
N LEU A 594 12.75 41.24 15.40
CA LEU A 594 13.07 40.33 16.52
C LEU A 594 11.90 39.41 16.86
N LEU A 595 10.68 39.95 16.95
CA LEU A 595 9.49 39.15 17.26
C LEU A 595 9.16 38.16 16.14
N ARG A 596 9.35 38.55 14.87
CA ARG A 596 9.23 37.61 13.74
C ARG A 596 10.24 36.48 13.89
N ASN A 597 11.49 36.81 14.21
CA ASN A 597 12.53 35.80 14.40
C ASN A 597 12.20 34.83 15.55
N PHE A 598 11.70 35.34 16.68
CA PHE A 598 11.28 34.49 17.80
C PHE A 598 10.17 33.51 17.45
N ILE A 599 9.19 33.93 16.65
CA ILE A 599 8.11 33.05 16.20
C ILE A 599 8.65 32.02 15.19
N LEU A 600 9.48 32.44 14.24
CA LEU A 600 10.01 31.55 13.19
C LEU A 600 10.95 30.48 13.72
N ASN A 601 11.82 30.84 14.68
CA ASN A 601 12.75 29.88 15.27
C ASN A 601 12.13 29.05 16.40
N GLY A 602 10.86 29.30 16.75
CA GLY A 602 10.10 28.55 17.75
C GLY A 602 10.41 28.94 19.20
N TYR A 603 11.07 30.09 19.43
CA TYR A 603 11.30 30.64 20.76
C TYR A 603 9.99 31.15 21.40
N ILE A 604 9.06 31.64 20.57
CA ILE A 604 7.66 31.87 20.94
C ILE A 604 6.83 30.83 20.18
N ASN A 605 6.16 29.96 20.92
CA ASN A 605 5.45 28.81 20.37
C ASN A 605 4.10 28.58 21.07
N GLU A 606 3.46 27.46 20.76
CA GLU A 606 2.12 27.09 21.26
C GLU A 606 2.07 26.89 22.78
N ASN A 607 3.22 26.71 23.43
CA ASN A 607 3.34 26.54 24.88
C ASN A 607 3.43 27.87 25.63
N TYR A 608 3.09 29.00 25.00
CA TYR A 608 3.14 30.34 25.60
C TYR A 608 2.47 30.43 26.99
N ASN A 609 1.43 29.63 27.24
CA ASN A 609 0.70 29.58 28.51
C ASN A 609 1.60 29.24 29.70
N ASP A 610 2.67 28.48 29.49
CA ASP A 610 3.61 28.07 30.53
C ASP A 610 4.41 29.23 31.10
N TYR A 611 4.56 30.30 30.31
CA TYR A 611 5.36 31.47 30.65
C TYR A 611 4.52 32.63 31.21
N ILE A 612 3.18 32.52 31.15
CA ILE A 612 2.26 33.59 31.58
C ILE A 612 1.37 33.21 32.79
N SER A 613 1.39 31.94 33.23
CA SER A 613 0.53 31.43 34.31
C SER A 613 1.28 30.60 35.35
N LEU A 614 0.98 30.82 36.63
CA LEU A 614 1.48 30.03 37.76
C LEU A 614 0.64 28.75 37.91
N PHE A 615 1.20 27.60 37.56
CA PHE A 615 0.55 26.31 37.79
C PHE A 615 1.10 25.65 39.06
N HIS A 616 0.20 25.10 39.87
CA HIS A 616 0.55 24.39 41.10
C HIS A 616 0.43 22.88 40.92
N GLU A 617 1.55 22.21 40.62
CA GLU A 617 1.64 20.75 40.53
C GLU A 617 1.61 20.09 41.90
N VAL A 618 0.41 19.80 42.43
CA VAL A 618 0.27 18.97 43.62
C VAL A 618 -0.14 17.54 43.23
N SER A 619 -1.29 17.38 42.56
CA SER A 619 -1.89 16.06 42.29
C SER A 619 -2.05 15.68 40.81
N ILE A 620 -1.61 16.53 39.89
CA ILE A 620 -1.68 16.32 38.43
C ILE A 620 -0.65 17.24 37.78
N THR A 621 0.03 16.80 36.70
CA THR A 621 0.97 17.69 35.98
C THR A 621 0.24 18.68 35.08
N LYS A 622 0.95 19.69 34.54
CA LYS A 622 0.36 20.62 33.56
C LYS A 622 -0.21 19.88 32.37
N ASP A 623 0.57 18.95 31.84
CA ASP A 623 0.25 18.18 30.64
C ASP A 623 -0.96 17.26 30.89
N ASP A 624 -1.00 16.55 32.02
CA ASP A 624 -2.15 15.75 32.41
C ASP A 624 -3.43 16.60 32.56
N LEU A 625 -3.32 17.81 33.13
CA LEU A 625 -4.45 18.72 33.29
C LEU A 625 -4.91 19.32 31.94
N TYR A 626 -3.97 19.59 31.04
CA TYR A 626 -4.25 20.00 29.67
C TYR A 626 -5.00 18.91 28.91
N PHE A 627 -4.50 17.67 28.93
CA PHE A 627 -5.17 16.51 28.36
C PHE A 627 -6.59 16.35 28.92
N ARG A 628 -6.75 16.38 30.24
CA ARG A 628 -8.06 16.29 30.90
C ARG A 628 -9.04 17.38 30.43
N ARG A 629 -8.58 18.63 30.33
CA ARG A 629 -9.41 19.74 29.83
C ARG A 629 -9.83 19.53 28.38
N ASN A 630 -8.92 19.03 27.55
CA ASN A 630 -9.19 18.72 26.16
C ASN A 630 -10.26 17.62 26.03
N VAL A 631 -10.09 16.50 26.74
CA VAL A 631 -11.09 15.43 26.83
C VAL A 631 -12.48 15.97 27.19
N MET A 632 -12.58 16.79 28.25
CA MET A 632 -13.85 17.35 28.72
C MET A 632 -14.47 18.38 27.77
N SER A 633 -13.64 19.18 27.09
CA SER A 633 -14.09 20.24 26.18
C SER A 633 -14.36 19.75 24.75
N GLY A 634 -14.12 18.47 24.46
CA GLY A 634 -14.29 17.91 23.12
C GLY A 634 -13.14 18.24 22.16
N ASN A 635 -11.97 18.64 22.69
CA ASN A 635 -10.77 18.85 21.90
C ASN A 635 -9.87 17.60 21.96
N SER A 636 -9.35 17.13 20.83
CA SER A 636 -8.37 16.04 20.81
C SER A 636 -6.94 16.55 20.99
N THR A 637 -6.13 15.74 21.65
CA THR A 637 -4.66 15.79 21.61
C THR A 637 -4.14 14.78 20.59
N GLU A 638 -2.84 14.84 20.31
CA GLU A 638 -2.13 13.77 19.62
C GLU A 638 -2.17 12.48 20.45
N PHE A 639 -2.16 11.33 19.79
CA PHE A 639 -2.21 10.03 20.48
C PHE A 639 -0.97 9.79 21.34
N SER A 640 0.19 10.30 20.92
CA SER A 640 1.47 10.22 21.64
C SER A 640 1.69 11.32 22.68
N PHE A 641 0.68 12.15 22.97
CA PHE A 641 0.78 13.20 23.98
C PHE A 641 1.20 12.60 25.33
N LYS A 642 2.29 13.11 25.92
CA LYS A 642 2.89 12.49 27.11
C LYS A 642 2.10 12.77 28.38
N LEU A 643 1.85 11.70 29.12
CA LEU A 643 1.18 11.75 30.43
C LEU A 643 2.12 11.25 31.52
N TYR A 644 2.07 11.89 32.69
CA TYR A 644 3.03 11.65 33.77
C TYR A 644 2.37 11.06 35.02
N LYS A 645 1.36 11.73 35.58
CA LYS A 645 0.62 11.27 36.77
C LYS A 645 -0.68 10.58 36.36
N ILE A 646 -0.56 9.54 35.53
CA ILE A 646 -1.69 8.85 34.87
C ILE A 646 -2.69 8.28 35.88
N GLU A 647 -2.21 7.68 36.97
CA GLU A 647 -3.06 7.17 38.07
C GLU A 647 -4.06 8.22 38.57
N ASN A 648 -3.55 9.40 38.97
CA ASN A 648 -4.36 10.52 39.44
C ASN A 648 -5.25 11.11 38.34
N LEU A 649 -4.80 11.07 37.09
CA LEU A 649 -5.54 11.56 35.93
C LEU A 649 -6.75 10.67 35.64
N VAL A 650 -6.57 9.35 35.63
CA VAL A 650 -7.61 8.35 35.40
C VAL A 650 -8.72 8.47 36.43
N GLU A 651 -8.39 8.69 37.71
CA GLU A 651 -9.40 8.91 38.76
C GLU A 651 -10.22 10.20 38.56
N LYS A 652 -9.61 11.23 37.96
CA LYS A 652 -10.22 12.55 37.75
C LYS A 652 -11.00 12.68 36.43
N ILE A 653 -10.94 11.68 35.55
CA ILE A 653 -11.76 11.58 34.33
C ILE A 653 -12.92 10.63 34.61
N ASP A 654 -14.14 11.14 34.45
CA ASP A 654 -15.38 10.38 34.59
C ASP A 654 -15.51 9.32 33.49
N GLY A 655 -16.09 8.16 33.80
CA GLY A 655 -16.28 7.04 32.87
C GLY A 655 -16.98 7.43 31.57
N LYS A 656 -17.91 8.40 31.60
CA LYS A 656 -18.67 8.86 30.43
C LYS A 656 -17.86 9.56 29.33
N TYR A 657 -16.56 9.75 29.54
CA TYR A 657 -15.67 10.34 28.54
C TYR A 657 -14.80 9.30 27.84
N PHE A 658 -14.78 8.04 28.31
CA PHE A 658 -13.95 6.97 27.75
C PHE A 658 -14.50 6.36 26.45
N ASP A 659 -15.73 6.73 26.08
CA ASP A 659 -16.37 6.40 24.80
C ASP A 659 -16.20 7.51 23.75
N ARG A 660 -15.43 8.57 24.04
CA ARG A 660 -15.20 9.71 23.14
C ARG A 660 -13.85 9.64 22.47
N GLU A 661 -13.80 10.02 21.20
CA GLU A 661 -12.55 10.10 20.40
C GLU A 661 -11.46 11.01 21.00
N THR A 662 -11.80 11.91 21.93
CA THR A 662 -10.83 12.77 22.62
C THR A 662 -10.03 12.06 23.71
N ILE A 663 -10.47 10.87 24.16
CA ILE A 663 -9.76 10.09 25.19
C ILE A 663 -8.57 9.32 24.62
N LEU A 664 -8.53 9.12 23.29
CA LEU A 664 -7.53 8.28 22.62
C LEU A 664 -6.12 8.83 22.87
N ASN A 665 -5.36 8.12 23.69
CA ASN A 665 -3.98 8.43 24.05
C ASN A 665 -3.24 7.13 24.39
N PHE A 666 -2.01 7.01 23.91
CA PHE A 666 -1.25 5.78 24.04
C PHE A 666 -0.79 5.53 25.48
N ASP A 667 -0.21 6.52 26.17
CA ASP A 667 0.25 6.37 27.55
C ASP A 667 -0.93 6.04 28.50
N LEU A 668 -2.11 6.63 28.23
CA LEU A 668 -3.35 6.31 28.96
C LEU A 668 -3.78 4.85 28.74
N LEU A 669 -3.80 4.40 27.48
CA LEU A 669 -4.19 3.02 27.16
C LEU A 669 -3.19 2.01 27.73
N ASP A 670 -1.89 2.28 27.65
CA ASP A 670 -0.84 1.46 28.26
C ASP A 670 -1.08 1.29 29.77
N TYR A 671 -1.34 2.40 30.47
CA TYR A 671 -1.59 2.38 31.92
C TYR A 671 -2.85 1.59 32.27
N LEU A 672 -3.94 1.79 31.53
CA LEU A 672 -5.19 1.06 31.74
C LEU A 672 -5.03 -0.44 31.43
N GLY A 673 -4.27 -0.81 30.41
CA GLY A 673 -3.98 -2.19 30.03
C GLY A 673 -3.13 -2.89 31.09
N ASN A 674 -2.05 -2.25 31.55
CA ASN A 674 -1.19 -2.77 32.62
C ASN A 674 -1.94 -2.95 33.96
N ASN A 675 -3.06 -2.22 34.14
CA ASN A 675 -3.91 -2.27 35.34
C ASN A 675 -5.35 -2.71 35.01
N TYR A 676 -5.53 -3.59 34.03
CA TYR A 676 -6.85 -3.96 33.49
C TYR A 676 -7.83 -4.44 34.56
N ASN A 677 -7.36 -5.24 35.53
CA ASN A 677 -8.21 -5.76 36.62
C ASN A 677 -8.88 -4.66 37.43
N THR A 678 -8.28 -3.47 37.53
CA THR A 678 -8.83 -2.31 38.26
C THR A 678 -9.66 -1.41 37.36
N TYR A 679 -9.31 -1.28 36.08
CA TYR A 679 -9.90 -0.30 35.15
C TYR A 679 -10.59 -0.91 33.91
N SER A 680 -10.98 -2.18 33.95
CA SER A 680 -11.55 -2.92 32.80
C SER A 680 -12.66 -2.15 32.08
N ASN A 681 -13.65 -1.63 32.80
CA ASN A 681 -14.76 -0.85 32.22
C ASN A 681 -14.28 0.35 31.38
N LYS A 682 -13.22 1.04 31.83
CA LYS A 682 -12.65 2.20 31.11
C LYS A 682 -11.84 1.75 29.90
N TYR A 683 -11.08 0.67 30.04
CA TYR A 683 -10.31 0.07 28.94
C TYR A 683 -11.24 -0.46 27.84
N ASP A 684 -12.24 -1.26 28.21
CA ASP A 684 -13.20 -1.87 27.29
C ASP A 684 -14.03 -0.81 26.54
N SER A 685 -14.33 0.33 27.19
CA SER A 685 -14.98 1.48 26.52
C SER A 685 -14.11 2.07 25.40
N ILE A 686 -12.78 2.15 25.60
CA ILE A 686 -11.86 2.60 24.56
C ILE A 686 -11.78 1.55 23.44
N ILE A 687 -11.71 0.26 23.78
CA ILE A 687 -11.68 -0.81 22.78
C ILE A 687 -12.96 -0.78 21.93
N GLN A 688 -14.13 -0.65 22.55
CA GLN A 688 -15.41 -0.55 21.84
C GLN A 688 -15.48 0.69 20.95
N LEU A 689 -14.90 1.82 21.40
CA LEU A 689 -14.75 3.01 20.57
C LEU A 689 -13.87 2.74 19.34
N LEU A 690 -12.81 1.93 19.46
CA LEU A 690 -11.92 1.60 18.34
C LEU A 690 -12.59 0.65 17.32
N SER A 691 -13.58 -0.13 17.73
CA SER A 691 -14.32 -1.09 16.89
C SER A 691 -15.38 -0.47 15.96
N ASN A 692 -15.24 0.79 15.58
CA ASN A 692 -16.27 1.54 14.84
C ASN A 692 -15.93 1.87 13.38
N GLU A 693 -14.84 1.30 12.84
CA GLU A 693 -14.36 1.48 11.47
C GLU A 693 -14.08 2.93 11.04
N LYS A 694 -14.08 3.89 11.98
CA LYS A 694 -13.76 5.29 11.65
C LYS A 694 -12.27 5.44 11.38
N GLU A 695 -11.94 6.33 10.45
CA GLU A 695 -10.56 6.62 10.04
C GLU A 695 -9.62 6.89 11.23
N LYS A 696 -10.09 7.66 12.22
CA LYS A 696 -9.31 7.98 13.43
C LYS A 696 -9.08 6.78 14.35
N SER A 697 -10.05 5.88 14.47
CA SER A 697 -9.92 4.64 15.24
C SER A 697 -8.92 3.71 14.57
N ILE A 698 -9.03 3.55 13.26
CA ILE A 698 -8.11 2.76 12.45
C ILE A 698 -6.69 3.32 12.57
N GLN A 699 -6.52 4.64 12.45
CA GLN A 699 -5.22 5.31 12.63
C GLN A 699 -4.64 5.06 14.03
N PHE A 700 -5.46 5.12 15.08
CA PHE A 700 -5.02 4.83 16.45
C PHE A 700 -4.52 3.38 16.59
N VAL A 701 -5.30 2.39 16.11
CA VAL A 701 -4.91 0.97 16.13
C VAL A 701 -3.58 0.79 15.40
N ASP A 702 -3.49 1.34 14.18
CA ASP A 702 -2.32 1.26 13.32
C ASP A 702 -1.05 1.85 13.92
N GLU A 703 -1.16 2.99 14.60
CA GLU A 703 -0.01 3.65 15.23
C GLU A 703 0.37 3.00 16.55
N TYR A 704 -0.61 2.49 17.32
CA TYR A 704 -0.36 1.82 18.59
C TYR A 704 0.45 0.53 18.41
N ILE A 705 0.14 -0.29 17.40
CA ILE A 705 0.85 -1.56 17.12
C ILE A 705 2.26 -1.40 16.53
N LYS A 706 2.73 -0.16 16.29
CA LYS A 706 4.09 0.08 15.77
C LYS A 706 5.17 -0.05 16.84
N ASN A 707 4.82 0.15 18.11
CA ASN A 707 5.78 0.10 19.22
C ASN A 707 5.60 -1.18 20.04
N GLU A 708 6.55 -2.11 19.91
CA GLU A 708 6.51 -3.43 20.56
C GLU A 708 6.62 -3.38 22.09
N ASP A 709 7.11 -2.28 22.68
CA ASP A 709 7.22 -2.12 24.13
C ASP A 709 5.87 -1.86 24.84
N ARG A 710 4.79 -1.72 24.08
CA ARG A 710 3.43 -1.46 24.60
C ARG A 710 2.75 -2.78 25.03
N PRO A 711 1.69 -2.72 25.86
CA PRO A 711 0.91 -3.91 26.21
C PRO A 711 0.01 -4.34 25.04
N ILE A 712 0.64 -4.79 23.94
CA ILE A 712 -0.03 -5.19 22.69
C ILE A 712 -0.86 -6.45 22.90
N GLU A 713 -0.43 -7.36 23.77
CA GLU A 713 -1.12 -8.63 24.04
C GLU A 713 -2.58 -8.41 24.44
N ILE A 714 -2.81 -7.69 25.54
CA ILE A 714 -4.17 -7.40 26.03
C ILE A 714 -4.95 -6.49 25.06
N PHE A 715 -4.25 -5.62 24.32
CA PHE A 715 -4.88 -4.77 23.32
C PHE A 715 -5.47 -5.58 22.17
N ILE A 716 -4.69 -6.47 21.56
CA ILE A 716 -5.15 -7.31 20.46
C ILE A 716 -6.17 -8.34 20.94
N GLU A 717 -5.97 -8.97 22.11
CA GLU A 717 -6.96 -9.89 22.70
C GLU A 717 -8.33 -9.22 22.82
N LYS A 718 -8.39 -8.03 23.42
CA LYS A 718 -9.65 -7.29 23.62
C LYS A 718 -10.23 -6.73 22.35
N LEU A 719 -9.39 -6.28 21.40
CA LEU A 719 -9.85 -5.77 20.12
C LEU A 719 -10.54 -6.87 19.31
N VAL A 720 -9.93 -8.06 19.22
CA VAL A 720 -10.50 -9.24 18.54
C VAL A 720 -11.76 -9.75 19.24
N GLU A 721 -11.83 -9.63 20.57
CA GLU A 721 -13.03 -10.00 21.34
C GLU A 721 -14.23 -9.09 21.00
N ASN A 722 -14.01 -7.77 20.88
CA ASN A 722 -15.07 -6.77 20.74
C ASN A 722 -15.40 -6.36 19.30
N TRP A 723 -14.46 -6.52 18.36
CA TRP A 723 -14.66 -6.21 16.94
C TRP A 723 -14.85 -7.50 16.16
N THR A 724 -16.10 -7.89 15.91
CA THR A 724 -16.44 -9.18 15.28
C THR A 724 -15.78 -9.35 13.91
N ASP A 725 -15.91 -8.40 13.02
CA ASP A 725 -15.38 -8.53 11.65
C ASP A 725 -14.02 -7.83 11.47
N PHE A 726 -13.20 -7.80 12.53
CA PHE A 726 -11.90 -7.13 12.50
C PHE A 726 -10.98 -7.72 11.43
N TRP A 727 -10.88 -9.05 11.37
CA TRP A 727 -10.08 -9.73 10.34
C TRP A 727 -10.61 -9.44 8.93
N ASP A 728 -11.93 -9.48 8.71
CA ASP A 728 -12.52 -9.19 7.39
C ASP A 728 -12.29 -7.74 6.96
N PHE A 729 -12.35 -6.80 7.91
CA PHE A 729 -11.96 -5.41 7.65
C PHE A 729 -10.51 -5.33 7.18
N ILE A 730 -9.58 -5.99 7.87
CA ILE A 730 -8.16 -6.01 7.49
C ILE A 730 -7.95 -6.68 6.14
N TYR A 731 -8.52 -7.86 5.92
CA TYR A 731 -8.34 -8.68 4.73
C TYR A 731 -8.95 -8.05 3.47
N SER A 732 -10.17 -7.50 3.57
CA SER A 732 -10.95 -7.11 2.38
C SER A 732 -11.23 -5.61 2.24
N GLN A 733 -11.31 -4.85 3.34
CA GLN A 733 -11.81 -3.46 3.30
C GLN A 733 -10.71 -2.40 3.47
N SER A 734 -9.65 -2.74 4.20
CA SER A 734 -8.59 -1.82 4.63
C SER A 734 -7.72 -1.27 3.48
N LYS A 735 -7.69 -1.98 2.34
CA LYS A 735 -6.77 -1.79 1.22
C LYS A 735 -5.29 -1.81 1.65
N TYR A 736 -4.97 -2.53 2.72
CA TYR A 736 -3.60 -2.69 3.19
C TYR A 736 -2.73 -3.48 2.21
N SER A 737 -1.42 -3.25 2.33
CA SER A 737 -0.42 -4.06 1.65
C SER A 737 -0.33 -5.46 2.28
N GLU A 738 0.08 -6.46 1.50
CA GLU A 738 0.25 -7.85 1.96
C GLU A 738 1.12 -7.97 3.22
N ASP A 739 2.22 -7.22 3.27
CA ASP A 739 3.14 -7.19 4.43
C ASP A 739 2.41 -6.77 5.72
N ARG A 740 1.43 -5.87 5.59
CA ARG A 740 0.67 -5.32 6.71
C ARG A 740 -0.48 -6.24 7.13
N VAL A 741 -1.20 -6.83 6.16
CA VAL A 741 -2.20 -7.87 6.43
C VAL A 741 -1.55 -9.03 7.19
N THR A 742 -0.37 -9.46 6.73
CA THR A 742 0.44 -10.49 7.37
C THR A 742 0.79 -10.15 8.83
N LYS A 743 1.23 -8.91 9.10
CA LYS A 743 1.53 -8.47 10.47
C LYS A 743 0.29 -8.53 11.38
N TYR A 744 -0.88 -8.14 10.88
CA TYR A 744 -2.11 -8.24 11.67
C TYR A 744 -2.53 -9.69 11.93
N LEU A 745 -2.39 -10.58 10.94
CA LEU A 745 -2.66 -12.01 11.10
C LEU A 745 -1.78 -12.63 12.19
N ASP A 746 -0.47 -12.33 12.18
CA ASP A 746 0.45 -12.76 13.25
C ASP A 746 0.01 -12.26 14.63
N LEU A 747 -0.27 -10.95 14.77
CA LEU A 747 -0.69 -10.37 16.04
C LEU A 747 -1.99 -11.00 16.59
N ILE A 748 -2.99 -11.20 15.73
CA ILE A 748 -4.28 -11.82 16.10
C ILE A 748 -4.05 -13.24 16.60
N ILE A 749 -3.35 -14.06 15.81
CA ILE A 749 -3.09 -15.46 16.17
C ILE A 749 -2.22 -15.54 17.43
N ARG A 750 -1.25 -14.64 17.59
CA ARG A 750 -0.32 -14.66 18.71
C ARG A 750 -0.98 -14.29 20.03
N PHE A 751 -1.78 -13.23 20.06
CA PHE A 751 -2.27 -12.66 21.32
C PHE A 751 -3.72 -13.00 21.65
N SER A 752 -4.54 -13.43 20.69
CA SER A 752 -5.93 -13.81 20.97
C SER A 752 -6.07 -15.31 21.21
N LYS A 753 -7.01 -15.73 22.07
CA LYS A 753 -7.32 -17.15 22.29
C LYS A 753 -8.07 -17.74 21.09
N ASN A 754 -7.85 -19.01 20.78
CA ASN A 754 -8.52 -19.71 19.67
C ASN A 754 -10.06 -19.63 19.80
N GLU A 755 -10.59 -19.84 21.02
CA GLU A 755 -12.02 -19.71 21.30
C GLU A 755 -12.57 -18.33 20.90
N THR A 756 -11.82 -17.26 21.19
CA THR A 756 -12.19 -15.88 20.84
C THR A 756 -12.12 -15.66 19.34
N ILE A 757 -11.03 -16.09 18.68
CA ILE A 757 -10.86 -15.97 17.22
C ILE A 757 -12.03 -16.66 16.52
N LEU A 758 -12.34 -17.90 16.89
CA LEU A 758 -13.37 -18.71 16.24
C LEU A 758 -14.80 -18.26 16.55
N LYS A 759 -15.01 -17.54 17.65
CA LYS A 759 -16.33 -17.02 18.03
C LYS A 759 -16.60 -15.66 17.41
N SER A 760 -15.61 -14.78 17.41
CA SER A 760 -15.77 -13.39 17.03
C SER A 760 -15.46 -13.14 15.56
N GLN A 761 -14.47 -13.82 14.98
CA GLN A 761 -13.96 -13.56 13.62
C GLN A 761 -14.53 -14.52 12.56
N ASN A 762 -14.51 -14.09 11.30
CA ASN A 762 -14.93 -14.91 10.16
C ASN A 762 -13.93 -16.04 9.90
N LYS A 763 -14.43 -17.28 9.97
CA LYS A 763 -13.63 -18.50 9.82
C LYS A 763 -13.21 -18.75 8.38
N ASP A 764 -14.05 -18.40 7.41
CA ASP A 764 -13.81 -18.73 6.00
C ASP A 764 -12.68 -17.88 5.43
N SER A 765 -12.64 -16.59 5.75
CA SER A 765 -11.55 -15.69 5.33
C SER A 765 -10.23 -16.02 6.02
N LEU A 766 -10.25 -16.36 7.32
CA LEU A 766 -9.06 -16.85 8.02
C LEU A 766 -8.54 -18.16 7.41
N ARG A 767 -9.44 -19.13 7.17
CA ARG A 767 -9.08 -20.42 6.55
C ARG A 767 -8.43 -20.21 5.18
N THR A 768 -9.02 -19.36 4.34
CA THR A 768 -8.54 -19.07 2.99
C THR A 768 -7.15 -18.44 3.05
N GLU A 769 -6.98 -17.37 3.83
CA GLU A 769 -5.71 -16.68 3.96
C GLU A 769 -4.59 -17.59 4.49
N ILE A 770 -4.88 -18.36 5.54
CA ILE A 770 -3.89 -19.28 6.10
C ILE A 770 -3.52 -20.36 5.06
N GLY A 771 -4.51 -20.91 4.35
CA GLY A 771 -4.30 -21.98 3.37
C GLY A 771 -3.52 -21.54 2.12
N GLU A 772 -3.71 -20.29 1.66
CA GLU A 772 -3.02 -19.74 0.49
C GLU A 772 -1.59 -19.28 0.80
N ARG A 773 -1.28 -18.91 2.06
CA ARG A 773 0.04 -18.42 2.46
C ARG A 773 1.07 -19.54 2.65
N SER A 774 1.93 -19.74 1.66
CA SER A 774 2.97 -20.79 1.72
C SER A 774 3.97 -20.64 2.87
N ASN A 775 4.23 -19.41 3.30
CA ASN A 775 5.16 -19.10 4.38
C ASN A 775 4.50 -19.00 5.76
N PHE A 776 3.21 -19.34 5.91
CA PHE A 776 2.45 -19.21 7.17
C PHE A 776 3.15 -19.82 8.38
N LEU A 777 3.64 -21.07 8.25
CA LEU A 777 4.36 -21.75 9.33
C LEU A 777 5.63 -20.99 9.76
N SER A 778 6.23 -20.24 8.84
CA SER A 778 7.42 -19.43 9.11
C SER A 778 7.12 -18.02 9.64
N LEU A 779 5.91 -17.50 9.44
CA LEU A 779 5.49 -16.18 9.92
C LEU A 779 5.39 -16.17 11.45
N ILE A 780 4.95 -17.28 12.01
CA ILE A 780 4.60 -17.39 13.43
C ILE A 780 5.83 -17.79 14.29
N LYS A 781 7.03 -17.51 13.80
CA LYS A 781 8.32 -18.14 14.19
C LYS A 781 8.85 -17.91 15.62
N ASN A 782 8.10 -17.34 16.56
CA ASN A 782 8.69 -16.74 17.77
C ASN A 782 8.16 -17.22 19.13
N SER A 783 7.98 -18.52 19.35
CA SER A 783 8.17 -19.04 20.71
C SER A 783 8.50 -20.52 20.69
N SER A 784 9.64 -20.88 21.27
CA SER A 784 9.99 -22.27 21.64
C SER A 784 9.15 -22.77 22.83
N GLU A 785 7.92 -22.28 22.97
CA GLU A 785 7.00 -22.57 24.06
C GLU A 785 5.95 -23.57 23.57
N THR A 786 5.86 -24.71 24.25
CA THR A 786 4.98 -25.83 23.90
C THR A 786 3.50 -25.41 23.79
N ASP A 787 3.08 -24.44 24.59
CA ASP A 787 1.71 -23.88 24.60
C ASP A 787 1.34 -23.25 23.24
N TYR A 788 2.32 -22.67 22.56
CA TYR A 788 2.09 -22.01 21.27
C TYR A 788 1.92 -23.00 20.12
N TYR A 789 2.68 -24.10 20.14
CA TYR A 789 2.48 -25.23 19.22
C TYR A 789 1.06 -25.80 19.37
N ASP A 790 0.61 -26.07 20.59
CA ASP A 790 -0.73 -26.60 20.87
C ASP A 790 -1.82 -25.63 20.40
N LYS A 791 -1.62 -24.33 20.61
CA LYS A 791 -2.51 -23.28 20.11
C LYS A 791 -2.65 -23.31 18.59
N ILE A 792 -1.56 -23.30 17.83
CA ILE A 792 -1.63 -23.28 16.36
C ILE A 792 -2.23 -24.57 15.83
N THR A 793 -1.81 -25.71 16.36
CA THR A 793 -2.30 -27.02 15.91
C THR A 793 -3.79 -27.20 16.17
N GLN A 794 -4.31 -26.68 17.30
CA GLN A 794 -5.75 -26.63 17.58
C GLN A 794 -6.47 -25.67 16.62
N LEU A 795 -5.92 -24.47 16.37
CA LEU A 795 -6.53 -23.49 15.48
C LEU A 795 -6.66 -24.02 14.04
N LEU A 796 -5.58 -24.59 13.50
CA LEU A 796 -5.57 -25.20 12.16
C LEU A 796 -6.61 -26.31 12.02
N LYS A 797 -6.76 -27.13 13.06
CA LYS A 797 -7.73 -28.22 13.12
C LYS A 797 -9.17 -27.71 13.20
N GLU A 798 -9.44 -26.69 14.01
CA GLU A 798 -10.79 -26.14 14.20
C GLU A 798 -11.26 -25.29 13.00
N LEU A 799 -10.32 -24.71 12.23
CA LEU A 799 -10.59 -24.01 10.97
C LEU A 799 -10.66 -24.96 9.75
N ASP A 800 -10.27 -26.23 9.90
CA ASP A 800 -10.17 -27.20 8.80
C ASP A 800 -9.30 -26.66 7.62
N VAL A 801 -8.14 -26.11 7.96
CA VAL A 801 -7.24 -25.49 6.98
C VAL A 801 -6.67 -26.54 6.02
N GLU A 802 -6.69 -26.20 4.74
CA GLU A 802 -6.09 -27.00 3.68
C GLU A 802 -5.04 -26.12 2.97
N PHE A 803 -3.75 -26.36 3.25
CA PHE A 803 -2.67 -25.57 2.64
C PHE A 803 -2.51 -25.91 1.15
N GLU A 804 -2.65 -24.91 0.27
CA GLU A 804 -2.44 -25.08 -1.17
C GLU A 804 -0.97 -25.34 -1.50
N LYS A 805 -0.08 -24.68 -0.77
CA LYS A 805 1.37 -24.80 -0.90
C LYS A 805 2.03 -24.54 0.44
N LEU A 806 3.15 -25.22 0.72
CA LEU A 806 3.96 -25.00 1.90
C LEU A 806 5.42 -24.75 1.52
N ASP A 807 6.07 -23.83 2.22
CA ASP A 807 7.52 -23.68 2.15
C ASP A 807 8.21 -24.90 2.78
N ASN A 808 9.44 -25.18 2.35
CA ASN A 808 10.22 -26.27 2.93
C ASN A 808 10.46 -26.02 4.43
N PRO A 809 10.38 -27.07 5.27
CA PRO A 809 10.58 -26.93 6.70
C PRO A 809 12.01 -26.46 7.01
N SER A 810 12.12 -25.51 7.92
CA SER A 810 13.35 -25.11 8.60
C SER A 810 13.45 -25.79 9.97
N GLU A 811 14.62 -25.79 10.62
CA GLU A 811 14.81 -26.35 11.97
C GLU A 811 13.73 -25.89 12.99
N VAL A 812 13.23 -24.65 12.83
CA VAL A 812 12.23 -24.05 13.73
C VAL A 812 10.79 -24.46 13.39
N THR A 813 10.51 -24.83 12.14
CA THR A 813 9.15 -25.11 11.66
C THR A 813 8.87 -26.59 11.44
N GLU A 814 9.86 -27.45 11.70
CA GLU A 814 9.81 -28.89 11.44
C GLU A 814 8.65 -29.57 12.17
N GLU A 815 8.45 -29.28 13.46
CA GLU A 815 7.38 -29.89 14.26
C GLU A 815 5.97 -29.52 13.74
N LEU A 816 5.73 -28.23 13.45
CA LEU A 816 4.44 -27.78 12.89
C LEU A 816 4.20 -28.33 11.49
N PHE A 817 5.24 -28.42 10.66
CA PHE A 817 5.16 -29.02 9.34
C PHE A 817 4.81 -30.52 9.45
N GLU A 818 5.45 -31.23 10.38
CA GLU A 818 5.14 -32.64 10.64
C GLU A 818 3.71 -32.83 11.16
N TYR A 819 3.18 -31.91 11.96
CA TYR A 819 1.77 -31.90 12.36
C TYR A 819 0.83 -31.74 11.17
N VAL A 820 1.07 -30.76 10.30
CA VAL A 820 0.29 -30.53 9.07
C VAL A 820 0.31 -31.79 8.19
N TYR A 821 1.48 -32.42 8.06
CA TYR A 821 1.64 -33.66 7.31
C TYR A 821 0.86 -34.84 7.93
N LYS A 822 1.01 -35.08 9.23
CA LYS A 822 0.35 -36.20 9.93
C LYS A 822 -1.17 -36.07 10.02
N ASN A 823 -1.69 -34.84 9.99
CA ASN A 823 -3.13 -34.56 10.09
C ASN A 823 -3.79 -34.22 8.75
N ASN A 824 -3.08 -34.38 7.63
CA ASN A 824 -3.62 -34.19 6.28
C ASN A 824 -4.18 -32.78 6.02
N LEU A 825 -3.56 -31.74 6.61
CA LEU A 825 -4.02 -30.35 6.50
C LEU A 825 -3.47 -29.65 5.23
N TYR A 826 -3.16 -30.39 4.17
CA TYR A 826 -2.56 -29.87 2.94
C TYR A 826 -3.32 -30.40 1.73
N SER A 827 -3.45 -29.59 0.69
CA SER A 827 -4.21 -29.98 -0.49
C SER A 827 -3.55 -31.10 -1.27
N ILE A 828 -4.39 -31.99 -1.81
CA ILE A 828 -3.96 -33.05 -2.73
C ILE A 828 -3.69 -32.45 -4.10
N ASN A 829 -2.46 -31.97 -4.26
CA ASN A 829 -1.92 -31.46 -5.52
C ASN A 829 -0.51 -31.99 -5.77
N LYS A 830 0.00 -31.78 -6.99
CA LYS A 830 1.30 -32.31 -7.42
C LYS A 830 2.45 -31.83 -6.52
N ASP A 831 2.44 -30.57 -6.13
CA ASP A 831 3.56 -29.95 -5.42
C ASP A 831 3.63 -30.40 -3.97
N ASN A 832 2.50 -30.37 -3.25
CA ASN A 832 2.41 -30.85 -1.88
C ASN A 832 2.74 -32.34 -1.77
N LEU A 833 2.15 -33.20 -2.62
CA LEU A 833 2.44 -34.63 -2.56
C LEU A 833 3.91 -34.94 -2.89
N LEU A 834 4.50 -34.23 -3.85
CA LEU A 834 5.92 -34.36 -4.16
C LEU A 834 6.79 -33.90 -2.98
N GLN A 835 6.43 -32.79 -2.32
CA GLN A 835 7.15 -32.28 -1.15
C GLN A 835 7.10 -33.30 0.01
N MET A 836 5.92 -33.82 0.36
CA MET A 836 5.77 -34.82 1.40
C MET A 836 6.55 -36.10 1.07
N PHE A 837 6.50 -36.54 -0.19
CA PHE A 837 7.26 -37.70 -0.67
C PHE A 837 8.78 -37.49 -0.57
N LEU A 838 9.30 -36.33 -0.96
CA LEU A 838 10.74 -36.04 -0.92
C LEU A 838 11.26 -35.86 0.51
N LEU A 839 10.46 -35.30 1.42
CA LEU A 839 10.87 -35.06 2.80
C LEU A 839 10.75 -36.31 3.69
N PHE A 840 9.67 -37.09 3.56
CA PHE A 840 9.38 -38.21 4.47
C PHE A 840 9.59 -39.59 3.86
N GLY A 841 9.81 -39.69 2.54
CA GLY A 841 10.00 -40.98 1.87
C GLY A 841 11.42 -41.53 1.99
N LYS A 842 11.54 -42.86 2.02
CA LYS A 842 12.83 -43.53 1.89
C LYS A 842 13.21 -43.66 0.43
N GLU A 843 14.47 -43.32 0.11
CA GLU A 843 15.02 -43.41 -1.25
C GLU A 843 14.22 -42.60 -2.31
N SER A 844 13.61 -41.49 -1.88
CA SER A 844 12.73 -40.66 -2.70
C SER A 844 13.43 -40.01 -3.89
N LYS A 845 13.09 -40.42 -5.11
CA LYS A 845 13.52 -39.78 -6.35
C LYS A 845 12.37 -39.11 -7.07
N LYS A 846 12.56 -37.84 -7.41
CA LYS A 846 11.54 -37.03 -8.11
C LYS A 846 11.14 -37.67 -9.45
N GLU A 847 12.08 -38.26 -10.17
CA GLU A 847 11.83 -38.91 -11.46
C GLU A 847 10.87 -40.09 -11.34
N ASP A 848 11.02 -40.90 -10.29
CA ASP A 848 10.18 -42.07 -10.03
C ASP A 848 8.75 -41.64 -9.63
N PHE A 849 8.62 -40.54 -8.88
CA PHE A 849 7.33 -39.95 -8.52
C PHE A 849 6.57 -39.41 -9.74
N ILE A 850 7.28 -38.85 -10.73
CA ILE A 850 6.66 -38.29 -11.94
C ILE A 850 6.28 -39.39 -12.94
N ARG A 851 7.09 -40.46 -13.06
CA ARG A 851 6.87 -41.53 -14.05
C ARG A 851 5.86 -42.60 -13.63
N SER A 852 5.82 -42.91 -12.33
CA SER A 852 5.10 -44.05 -11.73
C SER A 852 4.44 -43.65 -10.41
N ASN A 853 3.64 -42.59 -10.45
CA ASN A 853 3.25 -41.83 -9.26
C ASN A 853 2.59 -42.68 -8.16
N TYR A 854 1.58 -43.47 -8.52
CA TYR A 854 0.83 -44.24 -7.53
C TYR A 854 1.67 -45.37 -6.93
N SER A 855 2.40 -46.10 -7.76
CA SER A 855 3.30 -47.17 -7.30
C SER A 855 4.44 -46.63 -6.44
N THR A 856 4.99 -45.47 -6.80
CA THR A 856 6.07 -44.83 -6.04
C THR A 856 5.58 -44.35 -4.67
N ILE A 857 4.37 -43.76 -4.58
CA ILE A 857 3.76 -43.41 -3.29
C ILE A 857 3.54 -44.65 -2.42
N LEU A 858 3.02 -45.75 -2.98
CA LEU A 858 2.80 -46.98 -2.21
C LEU A 858 4.09 -47.64 -1.70
N LYS A 859 5.22 -47.38 -2.35
CA LYS A 859 6.54 -47.91 -1.98
C LYS A 859 7.37 -46.99 -1.10
N SER A 860 6.89 -45.78 -0.82
CA SER A 860 7.70 -44.76 -0.15
C SER A 860 7.90 -44.98 1.35
N ASP A 861 7.28 -46.01 1.94
CA ASP A 861 7.13 -46.25 3.38
C ASP A 861 6.47 -45.06 4.14
N CYS A 862 5.83 -44.13 3.43
CA CYS A 862 5.16 -42.97 4.02
C CYS A 862 3.71 -43.30 4.41
N GLU A 863 3.51 -43.99 5.53
CA GLU A 863 2.15 -44.40 5.96
C GLU A 863 1.12 -43.26 6.00
N PRO A 864 1.41 -42.04 6.51
CA PRO A 864 0.45 -40.93 6.47
C PRO A 864 0.08 -40.52 5.04
N LEU A 865 1.06 -40.37 4.14
CA LEU A 865 0.84 -40.02 2.74
C LEU A 865 0.03 -41.10 2.00
N ILE A 866 0.38 -42.37 2.20
CA ILE A 866 -0.30 -43.53 1.60
C ILE A 866 -1.76 -43.57 2.05
N SER A 867 -2.00 -43.41 3.35
CA SER A 867 -3.34 -43.37 3.93
C SER A 867 -4.16 -42.20 3.39
N TYR A 868 -3.57 -41.00 3.30
CA TYR A 868 -4.26 -39.80 2.83
C TYR A 868 -4.67 -39.90 1.36
N VAL A 869 -3.77 -40.37 0.50
CA VAL A 869 -4.07 -40.66 -0.91
C VAL A 869 -5.11 -41.76 -1.05
N GLY A 870 -5.04 -42.79 -0.20
CA GLY A 870 -6.01 -43.89 -0.17
C GLY A 870 -7.43 -43.43 0.15
N LEU A 871 -7.60 -42.64 1.21
CA LEU A 871 -8.91 -42.11 1.63
C LEU A 871 -9.52 -41.11 0.63
N ASN A 872 -8.69 -40.46 -0.19
CA ASN A 872 -9.09 -39.41 -1.13
C ASN A 872 -8.72 -39.75 -2.58
N ILE A 873 -8.85 -41.03 -2.96
CA ILE A 873 -8.32 -41.55 -4.23
C ILE A 873 -8.88 -40.83 -5.46
N ALA A 874 -10.14 -40.39 -5.45
CA ALA A 874 -10.76 -39.68 -6.57
C ALA A 874 -10.11 -38.30 -6.79
N ILE A 875 -9.94 -37.53 -5.72
CA ILE A 875 -9.32 -36.20 -5.74
C ILE A 875 -7.87 -36.33 -6.18
N TYR A 876 -7.13 -37.31 -5.65
CA TYR A 876 -5.76 -37.62 -6.06
C TYR A 876 -5.67 -37.93 -7.56
N ILE A 877 -6.57 -38.75 -8.09
CA ILE A 877 -6.56 -39.08 -9.51
C ILE A 877 -6.75 -37.84 -10.38
N GLU A 878 -7.71 -37.00 -10.04
CA GLU A 878 -8.04 -35.79 -10.82
C GLU A 878 -6.98 -34.70 -10.70
N ASN A 879 -6.49 -34.44 -9.48
CA ASN A 879 -5.59 -33.31 -9.21
C ASN A 879 -4.11 -33.64 -9.35
N VAL A 880 -3.73 -34.93 -9.34
CA VAL A 880 -2.31 -35.33 -9.40
C VAL A 880 -2.07 -36.34 -10.50
N TYR A 881 -2.61 -37.56 -10.39
CA TYR A 881 -2.27 -38.67 -11.29
C TYR A 881 -2.50 -38.34 -12.77
N LEU A 882 -3.66 -37.74 -13.10
CA LEU A 882 -4.02 -37.37 -14.47
C LEU A 882 -3.32 -36.09 -14.95
N LYS A 883 -2.93 -35.17 -14.04
CA LYS A 883 -2.24 -33.91 -14.40
C LYS A 883 -0.73 -34.08 -14.64
N ILE A 884 -0.08 -35.10 -14.09
CA ILE A 884 1.34 -35.38 -14.35
C ILE A 884 1.50 -36.07 -15.72
N GLU A 885 1.93 -35.35 -16.76
CA GLU A 885 1.95 -35.87 -18.13
C GLU A 885 2.79 -37.14 -18.33
N GLU A 886 3.92 -37.25 -17.64
CA GLU A 886 4.85 -38.39 -17.74
C GLU A 886 4.42 -39.62 -16.94
N ASN A 887 3.35 -39.52 -16.13
CA ASN A 887 2.83 -40.61 -15.31
C ASN A 887 2.10 -41.66 -16.18
N LYS A 888 2.88 -42.52 -16.81
CA LYS A 888 2.41 -43.50 -17.80
C LYS A 888 2.62 -44.94 -17.38
N ILE A 889 3.57 -45.21 -16.48
CA ILE A 889 4.00 -46.58 -16.18
C ILE A 889 3.71 -46.84 -14.71
N GLU A 890 2.69 -47.65 -14.43
CA GLU A 890 2.43 -48.13 -13.08
C GLU A 890 2.79 -49.61 -12.98
N GLU A 891 3.14 -50.07 -11.78
CA GLU A 891 3.26 -51.51 -11.55
C GLU A 891 1.90 -52.18 -11.71
N GLU A 892 1.89 -53.34 -12.37
CA GLU A 892 0.65 -54.03 -12.73
C GLU A 892 -0.24 -54.28 -11.51
N GLU A 893 0.33 -54.71 -10.38
CA GLU A 893 -0.41 -54.97 -9.15
C GLU A 893 -1.10 -53.72 -8.60
N ASN A 894 -0.42 -52.57 -8.61
CA ASN A 894 -0.96 -51.31 -8.13
C ASN A 894 -2.00 -50.73 -9.11
N LEU A 895 -1.77 -50.88 -10.42
CA LEU A 895 -2.77 -50.52 -11.42
C LEU A 895 -4.05 -51.36 -11.27
N ILE A 896 -3.92 -52.67 -11.03
CA ILE A 896 -5.07 -53.56 -10.74
C ILE A 896 -5.79 -53.10 -9.48
N LYS A 897 -5.05 -52.80 -8.39
CA LYS A 897 -5.62 -52.29 -7.14
C LYS A 897 -6.46 -51.03 -7.38
N LEU A 898 -5.95 -50.12 -8.22
CA LEU A 898 -6.63 -48.88 -8.57
C LEU A 898 -7.89 -49.10 -9.42
N LEU A 899 -7.81 -49.96 -10.43
CA LEU A 899 -8.95 -50.27 -11.31
C LEU A 899 -10.08 -51.03 -10.59
N ASN A 900 -9.73 -51.85 -9.59
CA ASN A 900 -10.69 -52.56 -8.75
C ASN A 900 -11.30 -51.72 -7.62
N HIS A 901 -10.85 -50.47 -7.42
CA HIS A 901 -11.37 -49.59 -6.37
C HIS A 901 -12.81 -49.19 -6.69
N SER A 902 -13.81 -49.89 -6.13
CA SER A 902 -15.18 -49.86 -6.66
C SER A 902 -16.10 -48.81 -6.05
N ILE A 903 -15.80 -48.30 -4.85
CA ILE A 903 -16.73 -47.41 -4.10
C ILE A 903 -16.43 -45.92 -4.33
N GLU A 904 -15.17 -45.53 -4.45
CA GLU A 904 -14.76 -44.11 -4.45
C GLU A 904 -14.32 -43.57 -5.81
N LEU A 905 -13.92 -44.44 -6.75
CA LEU A 905 -13.41 -44.03 -8.06
C LEU A 905 -14.46 -44.25 -9.15
N SER A 906 -14.94 -43.16 -9.74
CA SER A 906 -15.95 -43.23 -10.81
C SER A 906 -15.42 -43.99 -12.04
N LYS A 907 -16.33 -44.64 -12.78
CA LYS A 907 -16.00 -45.38 -14.01
C LYS A 907 -15.28 -44.50 -15.05
N ASN A 908 -15.70 -43.24 -15.18
CA ASN A 908 -15.08 -42.29 -16.11
C ASN A 908 -13.59 -42.05 -15.77
N LEU A 909 -13.26 -41.87 -14.48
CA LEU A 909 -11.87 -41.72 -14.06
C LEU A 909 -11.03 -42.96 -14.35
N LYS A 910 -11.56 -44.17 -14.11
CA LYS A 910 -10.89 -45.42 -14.48
C LYS A 910 -10.60 -45.50 -15.98
N ILE A 911 -11.54 -45.08 -16.83
CA ILE A 911 -11.35 -45.03 -18.28
C ILE A 911 -10.22 -44.05 -18.65
N LYS A 912 -10.16 -42.87 -18.01
CA LYS A 912 -9.07 -41.91 -18.23
C LYS A 912 -7.71 -42.50 -17.85
N ILE A 913 -7.65 -43.26 -16.76
CA ILE A 913 -6.42 -43.94 -16.32
C ILE A 913 -5.98 -45.00 -17.33
N ILE A 914 -6.92 -45.84 -17.82
CA ILE A 914 -6.67 -46.85 -18.85
C ILE A 914 -6.11 -46.23 -20.13
N LYS A 915 -6.68 -45.09 -20.57
CA LYS A 915 -6.21 -44.38 -21.76
C LYS A 915 -4.80 -43.82 -21.58
N LYS A 916 -4.46 -43.40 -20.36
CA LYS A 916 -3.17 -42.77 -20.03
C LYS A 916 -2.03 -43.77 -19.83
N THR A 917 -2.29 -44.90 -19.16
CA THR A 917 -1.25 -45.86 -18.78
C THR A 917 -0.74 -46.67 -19.97
N GLU A 918 0.56 -46.98 -20.00
CA GLU A 918 1.19 -47.89 -20.95
C GLU A 918 1.29 -49.33 -20.43
N THR A 919 1.12 -49.54 -19.12
CA THR A 919 1.17 -50.86 -18.47
C THR A 919 0.05 -51.76 -18.99
N LYS A 920 0.39 -52.99 -19.39
CA LYS A 920 -0.58 -54.00 -19.83
C LYS A 920 -0.90 -54.98 -18.71
N ILE A 921 -2.18 -55.31 -18.58
CA ILE A 921 -2.68 -56.30 -17.63
C ILE A 921 -2.40 -57.71 -18.16
N SER A 922 -1.68 -58.50 -17.37
CA SER A 922 -1.31 -59.87 -17.70
C SER A 922 -2.45 -60.85 -17.45
N ASP A 923 -3.23 -60.66 -16.39
CA ASP A 923 -4.34 -61.52 -15.98
C ASP A 923 -5.63 -60.73 -15.78
N LEU A 924 -6.50 -60.79 -16.78
CA LEU A 924 -7.77 -60.04 -16.81
C LEU A 924 -8.75 -60.52 -15.74
N LYS A 925 -8.60 -61.75 -15.24
CA LYS A 925 -9.44 -62.31 -14.18
C LYS A 925 -9.32 -61.54 -12.87
N LYS A 926 -8.19 -60.85 -12.65
CA LYS A 926 -7.97 -60.00 -11.49
C LYS A 926 -8.81 -58.73 -11.51
N ILE A 927 -9.42 -58.36 -12.64
CA ILE A 927 -10.32 -57.21 -12.74
C ILE A 927 -11.75 -57.64 -12.44
N SER A 928 -12.44 -56.96 -11.52
CA SER A 928 -13.79 -57.35 -11.10
C SER A 928 -14.91 -56.84 -12.02
N ASP A 929 -14.78 -55.61 -12.54
CA ASP A 929 -15.83 -54.94 -13.33
C ASP A 929 -15.71 -55.24 -14.84
N ILE A 930 -16.77 -55.78 -15.43
CA ILE A 930 -16.86 -56.14 -16.85
C ILE A 930 -16.70 -54.96 -17.81
N GLU A 931 -17.17 -53.77 -17.43
CA GLU A 931 -17.03 -52.55 -18.23
C GLU A 931 -15.59 -52.05 -18.21
N ILE A 932 -14.88 -52.24 -17.10
CA ILE A 932 -13.44 -51.94 -17.02
C ILE A 932 -12.66 -52.96 -17.86
N LYS A 933 -13.03 -54.24 -17.83
CA LYS A 933 -12.44 -55.24 -18.73
C LYS A 933 -12.65 -54.88 -20.20
N SER A 934 -13.84 -54.40 -20.58
CA SER A 934 -14.09 -54.01 -21.97
C SER A 934 -13.23 -52.82 -22.41
N GLN A 935 -13.06 -51.83 -21.53
CA GLN A 935 -12.22 -50.66 -21.80
C GLN A 935 -10.73 -51.01 -21.89
N LEU A 936 -10.25 -51.95 -21.09
CA LEU A 936 -8.88 -52.47 -21.20
C LEU A 936 -8.63 -53.14 -22.56
N LEU A 937 -9.62 -53.89 -23.07
CA LEU A 937 -9.56 -54.50 -24.40
C LEU A 937 -9.55 -53.44 -25.51
N LEU A 938 -10.50 -52.50 -25.49
CA LEU A 938 -10.62 -51.42 -26.49
C LEU A 938 -9.34 -50.55 -26.60
N ASN A 939 -8.61 -50.37 -25.50
CA ASN A 939 -7.39 -49.55 -25.46
C ASN A 939 -6.09 -50.38 -25.61
N ASN A 940 -6.16 -51.67 -25.98
CA ASN A 940 -5.00 -52.57 -26.13
C ASN A 940 -4.11 -52.66 -24.87
N LYS A 941 -4.74 -52.66 -23.69
CA LYS A 941 -4.07 -52.70 -22.38
C LYS A 941 -4.09 -54.08 -21.73
N VAL A 942 -4.32 -55.13 -22.51
CA VAL A 942 -4.30 -56.54 -22.05
C VAL A 942 -3.23 -57.30 -22.82
N ILE A 943 -2.49 -58.19 -22.14
CA ILE A 943 -1.53 -59.07 -22.80
C ILE A 943 -2.29 -60.12 -23.65
N PRO A 944 -1.93 -60.32 -24.92
CA PRO A 944 -2.66 -61.18 -25.86
C PRO A 944 -2.45 -62.67 -25.54
N LYS A 945 -3.23 -63.19 -24.59
CA LYS A 945 -3.26 -64.61 -24.21
C LYS A 945 -4.69 -65.12 -24.23
N TRP A 946 -4.90 -66.33 -24.74
CA TRP A 946 -6.23 -66.91 -24.88
C TRP A 946 -7.04 -66.95 -23.58
N TYR A 947 -6.42 -67.20 -22.43
CA TYR A 947 -7.15 -67.21 -21.15
C TYR A 947 -7.75 -65.86 -20.78
N ASN A 948 -7.15 -64.72 -21.20
CA ASN A 948 -7.72 -63.39 -20.96
C ASN A 948 -8.99 -63.17 -21.81
N LEU A 949 -9.00 -63.67 -23.05
CA LEU A 949 -10.16 -63.60 -23.93
C LEU A 949 -11.28 -64.53 -23.44
N LEU A 950 -10.92 -65.73 -22.97
CA LEU A 950 -11.86 -66.68 -22.37
C LEU A 950 -12.47 -66.13 -21.09
N ASP A 951 -11.67 -65.52 -20.21
CA ASP A 951 -12.18 -64.86 -19.01
C ASP A 951 -13.17 -63.73 -19.35
N TYR A 952 -12.85 -62.89 -20.33
CA TYR A 952 -13.77 -61.86 -20.80
C TYR A 952 -15.05 -62.45 -21.40
N TYR A 953 -14.92 -63.44 -22.27
CA TYR A 953 -16.04 -64.13 -22.92
C TYR A 953 -17.01 -64.74 -21.91
N THR A 954 -16.49 -65.45 -20.91
CA THR A 954 -17.32 -66.03 -19.84
C THR A 954 -17.94 -64.94 -18.97
N SER A 955 -17.22 -63.83 -18.73
CA SER A 955 -17.77 -62.68 -18.01
C SER A 955 -18.83 -61.91 -18.84
N SER A 956 -18.85 -62.06 -20.16
CA SER A 956 -19.81 -61.44 -21.08
C SER A 956 -20.87 -62.42 -21.59
N GLU A 957 -21.44 -63.21 -20.67
CA GLU A 957 -22.54 -64.14 -20.92
C GLU A 957 -22.27 -65.16 -22.04
N ASP A 958 -21.00 -65.57 -22.22
CA ASP A 958 -20.55 -66.44 -23.30
C ASP A 958 -20.89 -65.88 -24.70
N THR A 959 -20.81 -64.56 -24.86
CA THR A 959 -20.98 -63.89 -26.15
C THR A 959 -19.69 -63.23 -26.61
N ILE A 960 -19.39 -63.35 -27.91
CA ILE A 960 -18.33 -62.55 -28.55
C ILE A 960 -18.95 -61.21 -28.92
N ASN A 961 -18.68 -60.18 -28.13
CA ASN A 961 -19.19 -58.84 -28.42
C ASN A 961 -18.21 -58.04 -29.29
N GLU A 962 -18.62 -56.82 -29.66
CA GLU A 962 -17.80 -55.91 -30.46
C GLU A 962 -16.45 -55.59 -29.82
N ASN A 963 -16.39 -55.43 -28.49
CA ASN A 963 -15.14 -55.09 -27.78
C ASN A 963 -14.07 -56.19 -27.92
N LEU A 964 -14.48 -57.46 -27.82
CA LEU A 964 -13.57 -58.60 -28.01
C LEU A 964 -13.10 -58.68 -29.47
N ILE A 965 -13.98 -58.39 -30.43
CA ILE A 965 -13.63 -58.33 -31.86
C ILE A 965 -12.62 -57.22 -32.11
N GLN A 966 -12.87 -56.00 -31.65
CA GLN A 966 -11.93 -54.88 -31.80
C GLN A 966 -10.56 -55.20 -31.18
N PHE A 967 -10.52 -55.90 -30.05
CA PHE A 967 -9.25 -56.33 -29.46
C PHE A 967 -8.50 -57.35 -30.32
N LEU A 968 -9.22 -58.30 -30.94
CA LEU A 968 -8.64 -59.26 -31.87
C LEU A 968 -8.05 -58.58 -33.11
N GLU A 969 -8.61 -57.46 -33.56
CA GLU A 969 -8.13 -56.73 -34.74
C GLU A 969 -6.80 -55.99 -34.52
N PHE A 970 -6.34 -55.82 -33.28
CA PHE A 970 -5.00 -55.25 -33.06
C PHE A 970 -3.93 -56.19 -33.61
N GLU A 971 -3.02 -55.67 -34.45
CA GLU A 971 -2.00 -56.49 -35.12
C GLU A 971 -1.06 -57.21 -34.13
N ASN A 972 -0.71 -56.57 -33.02
CA ASN A 972 0.08 -57.22 -31.97
C ASN A 972 -0.70 -58.33 -31.23
N VAL A 973 -2.03 -58.32 -31.29
CA VAL A 973 -2.90 -59.31 -30.65
C VAL A 973 -3.13 -60.49 -31.59
N ASN A 974 -3.60 -60.26 -32.83
CA ASN A 974 -3.85 -61.33 -33.79
C ASN A 974 -2.59 -62.17 -34.08
N THR A 975 -1.42 -61.54 -34.11
CA THR A 975 -0.16 -62.19 -34.42
C THR A 975 0.30 -63.09 -33.28
N GLU A 976 0.26 -62.60 -32.03
CA GLU A 976 0.65 -63.39 -30.86
C GLU A 976 -0.32 -64.55 -30.61
N LEU A 977 -1.63 -64.30 -30.71
CA LEU A 977 -2.64 -65.34 -30.54
C LEU A 977 -2.56 -66.44 -31.60
N SER A 978 -2.16 -66.11 -32.84
CA SER A 978 -1.99 -67.09 -33.93
C SER A 978 -0.87 -68.11 -33.69
N LYS A 979 0.07 -67.83 -32.78
CA LYS A 979 1.21 -68.69 -32.45
C LYS A 979 0.84 -69.80 -31.45
N VAL A 980 -0.25 -69.63 -30.72
CA VAL A 980 -0.66 -70.52 -29.61
C VAL A 980 -1.99 -71.16 -29.95
N LYS A 981 -2.07 -72.49 -29.89
CA LYS A 981 -3.34 -73.21 -30.06
C LYS A 981 -4.23 -73.10 -28.83
N LEU A 982 -5.53 -73.03 -29.06
CA LEU A 982 -6.55 -73.17 -28.03
C LEU A 982 -6.59 -74.60 -27.47
N LEU A 983 -7.08 -74.72 -26.25
CA LEU A 983 -7.25 -76.00 -25.56
C LEU A 983 -8.59 -76.65 -25.90
N LYS A 984 -8.62 -77.99 -25.84
CA LYS A 984 -9.80 -78.83 -26.12
C LYS A 984 -11.04 -78.46 -25.30
N GLU A 985 -10.89 -77.89 -24.12
CA GLU A 985 -12.02 -77.50 -23.26
C GLU A 985 -12.78 -76.25 -23.75
N ASN A 986 -12.26 -75.53 -24.75
CA ASN A 986 -12.82 -74.27 -25.23
C ASN A 986 -13.71 -74.38 -26.48
N GLU A 987 -14.27 -75.56 -26.75
CA GLU A 987 -15.07 -75.84 -27.96
C GLU A 987 -16.22 -74.83 -28.19
N LYS A 988 -16.89 -74.40 -27.10
CA LYS A 988 -17.98 -73.41 -27.16
C LYS A 988 -17.47 -72.04 -27.63
N PHE A 989 -16.33 -71.59 -27.10
CA PHE A 989 -15.71 -70.32 -27.50
C PHE A 989 -15.22 -70.37 -28.95
N GLU A 990 -14.57 -71.48 -29.35
CA GLU A 990 -14.17 -71.70 -30.74
C GLU A 990 -15.38 -71.63 -31.68
N GLY A 991 -16.46 -72.34 -31.38
CA GLY A 991 -17.68 -72.33 -32.18
C GLY A 991 -18.24 -70.92 -32.37
N SER A 992 -18.35 -70.14 -31.29
CA SER A 992 -18.79 -68.74 -31.35
C SER A 992 -17.86 -67.85 -32.19
N LEU A 993 -16.55 -68.07 -32.12
CA LEU A 993 -15.54 -67.28 -32.83
C LEU A 993 -15.55 -67.54 -34.34
N LEU A 994 -15.75 -68.79 -34.73
CA LEU A 994 -15.85 -69.19 -36.13
C LEU A 994 -17.06 -68.55 -36.83
N LEU A 995 -18.14 -68.26 -36.11
CA LEU A 995 -19.40 -67.77 -36.66
C LEU A 995 -19.52 -66.24 -36.76
N ARG A 996 -18.41 -65.50 -36.75
CA ARG A 996 -18.43 -64.02 -36.81
C ARG A 996 -18.04 -63.43 -38.17
N ASN A 997 -18.95 -62.65 -38.74
CA ASN A 997 -18.69 -61.84 -39.94
C ASN A 997 -17.90 -60.56 -39.68
N ASP A 998 -17.92 -60.04 -38.46
CA ASP A 998 -17.37 -58.70 -38.15
C ASP A 998 -15.84 -58.70 -37.97
N ILE A 999 -15.21 -59.87 -37.91
CA ILE A 999 -13.74 -60.03 -37.88
C ILE A 999 -13.20 -59.85 -39.31
N THR A 1000 -12.14 -59.08 -39.51
CA THR A 1000 -11.54 -58.92 -40.85
C THR A 1000 -10.98 -60.23 -41.39
N ASP A 1001 -10.93 -60.39 -42.71
CA ASP A 1001 -10.50 -61.67 -43.31
C ASP A 1001 -9.04 -62.03 -42.98
N ASP A 1002 -8.16 -61.04 -42.79
CA ASP A 1002 -6.77 -61.28 -42.37
C ASP A 1002 -6.69 -61.79 -40.92
N THR A 1003 -7.34 -61.09 -39.99
CA THR A 1003 -7.43 -61.49 -38.58
C THR A 1003 -8.09 -62.86 -38.45
N TYR A 1004 -9.15 -63.11 -39.20
CA TYR A 1004 -9.85 -64.39 -39.24
C TYR A 1004 -8.91 -65.53 -39.66
N ARG A 1005 -8.16 -65.37 -40.76
CA ARG A 1005 -7.16 -66.37 -41.22
C ARG A 1005 -6.06 -66.64 -40.19
N LYS A 1006 -5.60 -65.59 -39.48
CA LYS A 1006 -4.59 -65.73 -38.42
C LYS A 1006 -5.15 -66.53 -37.23
N ILE A 1007 -6.35 -66.21 -36.77
CA ILE A 1007 -7.03 -66.88 -35.65
C ILE A 1007 -7.32 -68.36 -35.96
N LEU A 1008 -7.71 -68.69 -37.19
CA LEU A 1008 -8.00 -70.07 -37.59
C LEU A 1008 -6.83 -71.04 -37.41
N LYS A 1009 -5.58 -70.55 -37.36
CA LYS A 1009 -4.39 -71.37 -37.08
C LYS A 1009 -4.37 -71.89 -35.63
N SER A 1010 -5.04 -71.19 -34.73
CA SER A 1010 -5.09 -71.48 -33.29
C SER A 1010 -6.26 -72.38 -32.89
N ILE A 1011 -7.24 -72.59 -33.77
CA ILE A 1011 -8.41 -73.44 -33.52
C ILE A 1011 -7.98 -74.90 -33.30
N TYR A 1012 -8.46 -75.50 -32.21
CA TYR A 1012 -8.17 -76.89 -31.88
C TYR A 1012 -9.04 -77.85 -32.67
N PHE A 1013 -10.36 -77.60 -32.73
CA PHE A 1013 -11.32 -78.55 -33.26
C PHE A 1013 -11.45 -78.50 -34.79
N ARG A 1014 -11.77 -79.67 -35.36
CA ARG A 1014 -12.33 -79.79 -36.71
C ARG A 1014 -13.81 -80.08 -36.56
N TYR A 1015 -14.66 -79.32 -37.26
CA TYR A 1015 -16.09 -79.36 -37.02
C TYR A 1015 -16.80 -80.28 -38.01
N ASN A 1016 -17.50 -81.27 -37.47
CA ASN A 1016 -18.37 -82.20 -38.21
C ASN A 1016 -19.76 -81.62 -38.48
N LYS A 1017 -20.16 -80.61 -37.71
CA LYS A 1017 -21.39 -79.83 -37.88
C LYS A 1017 -21.16 -78.44 -37.30
N LEU A 1018 -21.44 -77.39 -38.07
CA LEU A 1018 -21.35 -75.99 -37.66
C LEU A 1018 -22.39 -75.20 -38.45
N GLY A 1019 -23.18 -74.34 -37.79
CA GLY A 1019 -24.23 -73.53 -38.46
C GLY A 1019 -23.65 -72.23 -39.01
N PHE A 1020 -23.06 -72.28 -40.21
CA PHE A 1020 -22.36 -71.16 -40.85
C PHE A 1020 -23.16 -70.52 -42.00
N GLU A 1021 -24.48 -70.72 -42.06
CA GLU A 1021 -25.38 -70.27 -43.12
C GLU A 1021 -25.34 -68.76 -43.34
N ASN A 1022 -25.05 -68.01 -42.27
CA ASN A 1022 -25.03 -66.55 -42.26
C ASN A 1022 -23.63 -65.95 -42.48
N LEU A 1023 -22.58 -66.76 -42.70
CA LEU A 1023 -21.22 -66.23 -42.92
C LEU A 1023 -21.02 -65.73 -44.36
N ASN A 1024 -20.10 -64.80 -44.54
CA ASN A 1024 -19.70 -64.34 -45.87
C ASN A 1024 -18.92 -65.43 -46.63
N GLU A 1025 -18.99 -65.37 -47.96
CA GLU A 1025 -18.42 -66.40 -48.85
C GLU A 1025 -16.90 -66.57 -48.66
N ASP A 1026 -16.16 -65.47 -48.51
CA ASP A 1026 -14.70 -65.50 -48.31
C ASP A 1026 -14.29 -66.30 -47.06
N LYS A 1027 -15.03 -66.18 -45.94
CA LYS A 1027 -14.73 -66.97 -44.73
C LYS A 1027 -15.12 -68.42 -44.89
N ILE A 1028 -16.21 -68.72 -45.60
CA ILE A 1028 -16.61 -70.10 -45.91
C ILE A 1028 -15.53 -70.80 -46.70
N VAL A 1029 -14.90 -70.14 -47.68
CA VAL A 1029 -13.76 -70.69 -48.42
C VAL A 1029 -12.63 -71.09 -47.46
N VAL A 1030 -12.27 -70.23 -46.51
CA VAL A 1030 -11.20 -70.51 -45.55
C VAL A 1030 -11.61 -71.61 -44.56
N LEU A 1031 -12.83 -71.59 -44.03
CA LEU A 1031 -13.37 -72.61 -43.13
C LEU A 1031 -13.42 -73.99 -43.79
N THR A 1032 -13.88 -74.05 -45.04
CA THR A 1032 -13.94 -75.29 -45.83
C THR A 1032 -12.55 -75.90 -45.97
N ASN A 1033 -11.55 -75.07 -46.28
CA ASN A 1033 -10.17 -75.51 -46.45
C ASN A 1033 -9.49 -75.90 -45.13
N MET A 1034 -9.69 -75.14 -44.06
CA MET A 1034 -8.97 -75.34 -42.80
C MET A 1034 -9.77 -76.21 -41.83
N ILE A 1035 -10.98 -75.83 -41.45
CA ILE A 1035 -11.67 -76.33 -40.26
C ILE A 1035 -12.72 -77.43 -40.54
N LEU A 1036 -13.53 -77.29 -41.59
CA LEU A 1036 -14.68 -78.18 -41.83
C LEU A 1036 -14.22 -79.58 -42.26
N THR A 1037 -14.94 -80.60 -41.79
CA THR A 1037 -14.79 -81.99 -42.24
C THR A 1037 -15.91 -82.37 -43.20
N THR A 1038 -15.62 -83.32 -44.09
CA THR A 1038 -16.60 -83.85 -45.06
C THR A 1038 -17.62 -84.72 -44.31
N THR A 1039 -18.80 -84.17 -44.06
CA THR A 1039 -19.95 -84.79 -43.39
C THR A 1039 -21.22 -84.31 -44.08
N LYS A 1040 -22.31 -85.09 -43.98
CA LYS A 1040 -23.60 -84.72 -44.53
C LYS A 1040 -24.06 -83.32 -44.08
N ALA A 1041 -23.99 -83.04 -42.78
CA ALA A 1041 -24.42 -81.75 -42.24
C ALA A 1041 -23.67 -80.54 -42.82
N ASN A 1042 -22.33 -80.61 -42.92
CA ASN A 1042 -21.57 -79.51 -43.52
C ASN A 1042 -21.78 -79.43 -45.04
N TYR A 1043 -21.94 -80.57 -45.70
CA TYR A 1043 -22.19 -80.66 -47.13
C TYR A 1043 -23.53 -80.03 -47.52
N ASP A 1044 -24.61 -80.41 -46.84
CA ASP A 1044 -25.96 -79.92 -47.10
C ASP A 1044 -26.01 -78.39 -46.92
N LEU A 1045 -25.42 -77.87 -45.84
CA LEU A 1045 -25.36 -76.42 -45.59
C LEU A 1045 -24.54 -75.66 -46.64
N LEU A 1046 -23.40 -76.21 -47.08
CA LEU A 1046 -22.63 -75.60 -48.18
C LEU A 1046 -23.42 -75.61 -49.48
N ARG A 1047 -24.10 -76.72 -49.79
CA ARG A 1047 -24.88 -76.86 -51.03
C ARG A 1047 -26.10 -75.93 -51.06
N GLU A 1048 -26.78 -75.76 -49.93
CA GLU A 1048 -27.98 -74.92 -49.82
C GLU A 1048 -27.65 -73.43 -49.86
N HIS A 1049 -26.57 -72.99 -49.18
CA HIS A 1049 -26.30 -71.57 -48.97
C HIS A 1049 -25.09 -71.01 -49.73
N PHE A 1050 -24.14 -71.85 -50.18
CA PHE A 1050 -22.87 -71.42 -50.79
C PHE A 1050 -22.57 -72.20 -52.09
N PRO A 1051 -23.05 -71.72 -53.25
CA PRO A 1051 -22.97 -72.45 -54.51
C PRO A 1051 -21.58 -73.02 -54.80
N ASN A 1052 -21.53 -74.30 -55.18
CA ASN A 1052 -20.32 -75.06 -55.56
C ASN A 1052 -19.28 -75.28 -54.43
N HIS A 1053 -19.46 -74.76 -53.22
CA HIS A 1053 -18.49 -74.95 -52.13
C HIS A 1053 -18.54 -76.36 -51.53
N HIS A 1054 -19.69 -77.05 -51.64
CA HIS A 1054 -19.83 -78.46 -51.29
C HIS A 1054 -18.92 -79.35 -52.15
N ILE A 1055 -18.68 -78.98 -53.41
CA ILE A 1055 -17.68 -79.63 -54.27
C ILE A 1055 -16.27 -79.44 -53.73
N THR A 1056 -15.92 -78.24 -53.27
CA THR A 1056 -14.61 -77.97 -52.66
C THR A 1056 -14.39 -78.80 -51.38
N LEU A 1057 -15.44 -79.02 -50.59
CA LEU A 1057 -15.40 -79.91 -49.42
C LEU A 1057 -15.18 -81.39 -49.81
N ILE A 1058 -15.75 -81.84 -50.93
CA ILE A 1058 -15.50 -83.17 -51.49
C ILE A 1058 -14.06 -83.27 -52.02
N GLU A 1059 -13.59 -82.29 -52.79
CA GLU A 1059 -12.23 -82.27 -53.34
C GLU A 1059 -11.17 -82.42 -52.24
N LYS A 1060 -11.38 -81.77 -51.09
CA LYS A 1060 -10.50 -81.86 -49.92
C LYS A 1060 -10.38 -83.26 -49.35
N ASN A 1061 -11.46 -84.05 -49.33
CA ASN A 1061 -11.45 -85.42 -48.81
C ASN A 1061 -12.43 -86.32 -49.57
N PHE A 1062 -12.04 -86.63 -50.81
CA PHE A 1062 -12.87 -87.43 -51.71
C PHE A 1062 -13.16 -88.84 -51.18
N ASN A 1063 -12.19 -89.46 -50.51
CA ASN A 1063 -12.35 -90.83 -50.01
C ASN A 1063 -13.49 -90.93 -48.98
N LYS A 1064 -13.60 -89.94 -48.08
CA LYS A 1064 -14.67 -89.91 -47.08
C LYS A 1064 -16.04 -89.69 -47.70
N PHE A 1065 -16.10 -88.87 -48.75
CA PHE A 1065 -17.29 -88.71 -49.56
C PHE A 1065 -17.67 -90.03 -50.26
N TYR A 1066 -16.70 -90.70 -50.89
CA TYR A 1066 -16.90 -91.96 -51.62
C TYR A 1066 -17.38 -93.11 -50.72
N GLU A 1067 -16.80 -93.26 -49.52
CA GLU A 1067 -17.21 -94.27 -48.52
C GLU A 1067 -18.66 -94.10 -48.08
N LYS A 1068 -19.15 -92.86 -48.04
CA LYS A 1068 -20.50 -92.49 -47.58
C LYS A 1068 -21.32 -91.85 -48.69
N PHE A 1069 -21.16 -92.30 -49.93
CA PHE A 1069 -21.78 -91.69 -51.10
C PHE A 1069 -23.30 -91.52 -50.96
N GLU A 1070 -23.99 -92.48 -50.36
CA GLU A 1070 -25.45 -92.45 -50.13
C GLU A 1070 -25.90 -91.33 -49.18
N ASP A 1071 -25.00 -90.77 -48.36
CA ASP A 1071 -25.32 -89.67 -47.45
C ASP A 1071 -25.41 -88.32 -48.18
N PHE A 1072 -24.83 -88.19 -49.38
CA PHE A 1072 -24.68 -86.92 -50.11
C PHE A 1072 -25.57 -86.90 -51.36
N GLU A 1073 -26.46 -85.91 -51.45
CA GLU A 1073 -27.26 -85.71 -52.66
C GLU A 1073 -26.42 -84.97 -53.71
N ILE A 1074 -26.42 -85.47 -54.94
CA ILE A 1074 -25.59 -85.00 -56.04
C ILE A 1074 -26.46 -84.86 -57.28
N ASP A 1075 -26.41 -83.71 -57.92
CA ASP A 1075 -27.08 -83.49 -59.19
C ASP A 1075 -26.13 -83.63 -60.39
N LYS A 1076 -26.68 -83.38 -61.57
CA LYS A 1076 -26.01 -83.58 -62.86
C LYS A 1076 -24.82 -82.62 -63.02
N ASP A 1077 -24.91 -81.42 -62.49
CA ASP A 1077 -23.83 -80.42 -62.57
C ASP A 1077 -22.71 -80.78 -61.60
N ASP A 1078 -23.05 -81.23 -60.40
CA ASP A 1078 -22.10 -81.74 -59.40
C ASP A 1078 -21.27 -82.91 -59.95
N ILE A 1079 -21.92 -83.88 -60.61
CA ILE A 1079 -21.25 -85.02 -61.26
C ILE A 1079 -20.22 -84.51 -62.29
N VAL A 1080 -20.61 -83.54 -63.12
CA VAL A 1080 -19.71 -82.95 -64.12
C VAL A 1080 -18.53 -82.25 -63.45
N MET A 1081 -18.75 -81.49 -62.38
CA MET A 1081 -17.67 -80.81 -61.64
C MET A 1081 -16.69 -81.80 -61.01
N LEU A 1082 -17.19 -82.88 -60.38
CA LEU A 1082 -16.36 -83.92 -59.77
C LEU A 1082 -15.56 -84.72 -60.80
N LEU A 1083 -16.16 -85.08 -61.94
CA LEU A 1083 -15.46 -85.77 -63.03
C LEU A 1083 -14.42 -84.87 -63.73
N LYS A 1084 -14.64 -83.54 -63.74
CA LYS A 1084 -13.69 -82.57 -64.29
C LYS A 1084 -12.57 -82.19 -63.32
N SER A 1085 -12.78 -82.31 -62.01
CA SER A 1085 -11.83 -81.81 -61.01
C SER A 1085 -10.45 -82.45 -61.12
N ASP A 1086 -9.43 -81.61 -61.23
CA ASP A 1086 -8.02 -82.04 -61.21
C ASP A 1086 -7.51 -82.31 -59.79
N LYS A 1087 -8.24 -81.86 -58.76
CA LYS A 1087 -7.91 -82.15 -57.34
C LYS A 1087 -8.27 -83.59 -56.97
N ILE A 1088 -9.17 -84.22 -57.71
CA ILE A 1088 -9.54 -85.63 -57.53
C ILE A 1088 -8.71 -86.49 -58.49
N THR A 1089 -8.00 -87.46 -57.93
CA THR A 1089 -7.15 -88.37 -58.72
C THR A 1089 -7.98 -89.12 -59.76
N ILE A 1090 -7.37 -89.44 -60.90
CA ILE A 1090 -8.04 -90.18 -61.97
C ILE A 1090 -8.57 -91.55 -61.49
N GLU A 1091 -7.87 -92.19 -60.54
CA GLU A 1091 -8.30 -93.41 -59.85
C GLU A 1091 -9.64 -93.23 -59.14
N ASN A 1092 -9.78 -92.14 -58.39
CA ASN A 1092 -10.97 -91.84 -57.61
C ASN A 1092 -12.14 -91.39 -58.50
N ARG A 1093 -11.86 -90.61 -59.55
CA ARG A 1093 -12.86 -90.29 -60.58
C ARG A 1093 -13.34 -91.54 -61.31
N PHE A 1094 -12.45 -92.48 -61.61
CA PHE A 1094 -12.84 -93.76 -62.21
C PHE A 1094 -13.73 -94.58 -61.26
N LYS A 1095 -13.37 -94.70 -59.98
CA LYS A 1095 -14.21 -95.35 -58.97
C LYS A 1095 -15.58 -94.68 -58.83
N PHE A 1096 -15.63 -93.36 -58.88
CA PHE A 1096 -16.87 -92.59 -58.81
C PHE A 1096 -17.88 -93.00 -59.88
N ILE A 1097 -17.42 -93.26 -61.10
CA ILE A 1097 -18.29 -93.68 -62.22
C ILE A 1097 -19.08 -94.95 -61.86
N SER A 1098 -18.50 -95.89 -61.12
CA SER A 1098 -19.19 -97.13 -60.71
C SER A 1098 -20.35 -96.91 -59.72
N LYS A 1099 -20.46 -95.71 -59.13
CA LYS A 1099 -21.55 -95.32 -58.24
C LYS A 1099 -22.63 -94.50 -58.95
N LEU A 1100 -22.38 -94.08 -60.19
CA LEU A 1100 -23.37 -93.36 -60.98
C LEU A 1100 -24.39 -94.34 -61.56
N ASP A 1101 -25.65 -93.92 -61.57
CA ASP A 1101 -26.69 -94.63 -62.30
C ASP A 1101 -26.41 -94.57 -63.81
N GLU A 1102 -26.56 -95.70 -64.48
CA GLU A 1102 -26.22 -95.86 -65.90
C GLU A 1102 -27.11 -94.99 -66.80
N GLN A 1103 -28.38 -94.81 -66.45
CA GLN A 1103 -29.31 -93.93 -67.15
C GLN A 1103 -28.85 -92.46 -67.10
N THR A 1104 -28.26 -92.04 -65.98
CA THR A 1104 -27.68 -90.68 -65.83
C THR A 1104 -26.51 -90.45 -66.79
N ILE A 1105 -25.68 -91.47 -67.03
CA ILE A 1105 -24.59 -91.41 -68.00
C ILE A 1105 -25.16 -91.36 -69.43
N PHE A 1106 -26.18 -92.18 -69.73
CA PHE A 1106 -26.83 -92.21 -71.04
C PHE A 1106 -27.53 -90.88 -71.40
N GLU A 1107 -28.30 -90.31 -70.49
CA GLU A 1107 -29.10 -89.10 -70.78
C GLU A 1107 -28.25 -87.83 -70.96
N HIS A 1108 -27.00 -87.80 -70.46
CA HIS A 1108 -26.20 -86.57 -70.40
C HIS A 1108 -24.90 -86.67 -71.16
N LYS A 1109 -24.90 -86.05 -72.34
CA LYS A 1109 -23.75 -85.96 -73.25
C LYS A 1109 -22.45 -85.53 -72.57
N ASN A 1110 -22.50 -84.55 -71.66
CA ASN A 1110 -21.30 -84.05 -70.97
C ASN A 1110 -20.73 -85.06 -69.96
N ILE A 1111 -21.60 -85.79 -69.25
CA ILE A 1111 -21.21 -86.86 -68.31
C ILE A 1111 -20.68 -88.04 -69.13
N ALA A 1112 -21.43 -88.50 -70.14
CA ALA A 1112 -21.04 -89.57 -71.06
C ALA A 1112 -19.65 -89.30 -71.67
N LYS A 1113 -19.42 -88.08 -72.16
CA LYS A 1113 -18.12 -87.65 -72.68
C LYS A 1113 -17.00 -87.80 -71.64
N LYS A 1114 -17.19 -87.29 -70.43
CA LYS A 1114 -16.18 -87.35 -69.36
C LYS A 1114 -15.93 -88.77 -68.87
N VAL A 1115 -16.98 -89.59 -68.76
CA VAL A 1115 -16.89 -91.02 -68.48
C VAL A 1115 -16.04 -91.72 -69.54
N GLY A 1116 -16.31 -91.47 -70.83
CA GLY A 1116 -15.53 -92.01 -71.93
C GLY A 1116 -14.05 -91.59 -71.89
N GLU A 1117 -13.78 -90.30 -71.66
CA GLU A 1117 -12.42 -89.78 -71.50
C GLU A 1117 -11.67 -90.45 -70.33
N ILE A 1118 -12.35 -90.67 -69.20
CA ILE A 1118 -11.76 -91.32 -68.01
C ILE A 1118 -11.50 -92.81 -68.25
N ILE A 1119 -12.44 -93.55 -68.88
CA ILE A 1119 -12.26 -94.96 -69.27
C ILE A 1119 -11.06 -95.12 -70.20
N ILE A 1120 -10.95 -94.26 -71.21
CA ILE A 1120 -9.83 -94.26 -72.16
C ILE A 1120 -8.51 -93.93 -71.44
N SER A 1121 -8.51 -92.94 -70.55
CA SER A 1121 -7.31 -92.53 -69.82
C SER A 1121 -6.84 -93.59 -68.84
N LYS A 1122 -7.76 -94.29 -68.15
CA LYS A 1122 -7.44 -95.40 -67.25
C LYS A 1122 -7.11 -96.69 -68.01
N SER A 1123 -7.59 -96.81 -69.25
CA SER A 1123 -7.51 -98.03 -70.08
C SER A 1123 -8.10 -99.27 -69.40
N VAL A 1124 -9.12 -99.07 -68.55
CA VAL A 1124 -9.87 -100.13 -67.87
C VAL A 1124 -11.34 -99.96 -68.22
N LYS A 1125 -12.00 -101.07 -68.59
CA LYS A 1125 -13.40 -101.06 -69.00
C LYS A 1125 -14.33 -101.00 -67.78
N ILE A 1126 -15.50 -100.41 -67.97
CA ILE A 1126 -16.64 -100.49 -67.08
C ILE A 1126 -17.77 -101.21 -67.83
N GLU A 1127 -18.43 -102.17 -67.19
CA GLU A 1127 -19.55 -102.86 -67.82
C GLU A 1127 -20.74 -101.91 -67.93
N PHE A 1128 -21.15 -101.64 -69.17
CA PHE A 1128 -22.32 -100.84 -69.52
C PHE A 1128 -23.08 -101.57 -70.63
N ASP A 1129 -24.38 -101.34 -70.71
CA ASP A 1129 -25.22 -101.77 -71.80
C ASP A 1129 -24.76 -101.14 -73.13
N PHE A 1130 -25.23 -101.75 -74.22
CA PHE A 1130 -24.82 -101.32 -75.55
C PHE A 1130 -25.21 -99.87 -75.84
N ASN A 1131 -26.40 -99.43 -75.41
CA ASN A 1131 -26.93 -98.11 -75.70
C ASN A 1131 -26.10 -97.02 -75.00
N THR A 1132 -25.66 -97.28 -73.78
CA THR A 1132 -24.80 -96.41 -72.97
C THR A 1132 -23.41 -96.33 -73.57
N ILE A 1133 -22.81 -97.45 -73.97
CA ILE A 1133 -21.53 -97.42 -74.69
C ILE A 1133 -21.66 -96.70 -76.02
N GLU A 1134 -22.72 -96.94 -76.78
CA GLU A 1134 -22.99 -96.23 -78.04
C GLU A 1134 -23.10 -94.72 -77.81
N ASN A 1135 -23.84 -94.30 -76.79
CA ASN A 1135 -23.97 -92.89 -76.45
C ASN A 1135 -22.64 -92.27 -75.94
N ILE A 1136 -21.85 -92.97 -75.13
CA ILE A 1136 -20.51 -92.53 -74.71
C ILE A 1136 -19.63 -92.33 -75.93
N VAL A 1137 -19.59 -93.30 -76.85
CA VAL A 1137 -18.84 -93.23 -78.11
C VAL A 1137 -19.30 -92.04 -78.94
N GLN A 1138 -20.60 -91.82 -79.10
CA GLN A 1138 -21.14 -90.68 -79.85
C GLN A 1138 -20.79 -89.33 -79.20
N SER A 1139 -20.72 -89.29 -77.88
CA SER A 1139 -20.45 -88.09 -77.08
C SER A 1139 -18.98 -87.66 -77.08
N LEU A 1140 -18.03 -88.54 -77.46
CA LEU A 1140 -16.62 -88.20 -77.60
C LEU A 1140 -16.37 -87.34 -78.84
N ASP A 1141 -15.50 -86.33 -78.73
CA ASP A 1141 -15.22 -85.42 -79.87
C ASP A 1141 -14.23 -86.03 -80.88
N SER A 1142 -13.20 -86.74 -80.39
CA SER A 1142 -12.10 -87.24 -81.23
C SER A 1142 -12.44 -88.59 -81.85
N THR A 1143 -12.29 -88.69 -83.17
CA THR A 1143 -12.41 -89.96 -83.92
C THR A 1143 -11.43 -91.03 -83.41
N GLU A 1144 -10.26 -90.62 -82.93
CA GLU A 1144 -9.28 -91.51 -82.32
C GLU A 1144 -9.79 -92.07 -80.99
N ASN A 1145 -10.35 -91.22 -80.12
CA ASN A 1145 -10.92 -91.66 -78.84
C ASN A 1145 -12.14 -92.57 -79.03
N LYS A 1146 -12.99 -92.27 -80.01
CA LYS A 1146 -14.09 -93.18 -80.42
C LYS A 1146 -13.55 -94.55 -80.82
N THR A 1147 -12.53 -94.56 -81.68
CA THR A 1147 -11.89 -95.79 -82.15
C THR A 1147 -11.25 -96.59 -81.01
N ARG A 1148 -10.56 -95.90 -80.10
CA ARG A 1148 -9.97 -96.50 -78.89
C ARG A 1148 -11.02 -97.15 -78.00
N LEU A 1149 -12.11 -96.44 -77.71
CA LEU A 1149 -13.17 -96.99 -76.86
C LEU A 1149 -13.86 -98.18 -77.53
N ILE A 1150 -14.15 -98.10 -78.84
CA ILE A 1150 -14.73 -99.22 -79.59
C ILE A 1150 -13.79 -100.43 -79.58
N ASN A 1151 -12.49 -100.24 -79.78
CA ASN A 1151 -11.52 -101.33 -79.69
C ASN A 1151 -11.53 -102.01 -78.32
N MET A 1152 -11.69 -101.25 -77.23
CA MET A 1152 -11.81 -101.80 -75.89
C MET A 1152 -13.04 -102.72 -75.81
N TYR A 1153 -14.23 -102.28 -76.22
CA TYR A 1153 -15.46 -103.08 -76.11
C TYR A 1153 -15.72 -104.05 -77.28
N PHE A 1154 -14.83 -104.11 -78.27
CA PHE A 1154 -15.06 -104.84 -79.54
C PHE A 1154 -15.42 -106.32 -79.38
N ALA A 1155 -14.89 -107.01 -78.37
CA ALA A 1155 -15.14 -108.43 -78.16
C ALA A 1155 -16.54 -108.71 -77.58
N GLU A 1156 -17.16 -107.73 -76.92
CA GLU A 1156 -18.38 -107.90 -76.11
C GLU A 1156 -19.67 -107.74 -76.92
N PHE A 1157 -19.58 -107.10 -78.09
CA PHE A 1157 -20.74 -106.80 -78.92
C PHE A 1157 -20.90 -107.73 -80.13
N SER A 1158 -22.15 -107.93 -80.53
CA SER A 1158 -22.52 -108.63 -81.76
C SER A 1158 -21.98 -107.90 -82.98
N ASN A 1159 -21.91 -108.60 -84.13
CA ASN A 1159 -21.47 -107.99 -85.37
C ASN A 1159 -22.34 -106.77 -85.76
N GLU A 1160 -23.65 -106.82 -85.53
CA GLU A 1160 -24.58 -105.72 -85.81
C GLU A 1160 -24.27 -104.48 -84.96
N ASN A 1161 -24.06 -104.69 -83.65
CA ASN A 1161 -23.72 -103.64 -82.70
C ASN A 1161 -22.36 -103.00 -83.01
N ILE A 1162 -21.35 -103.80 -83.36
CA ILE A 1162 -20.03 -103.31 -83.79
C ILE A 1162 -20.15 -102.47 -85.06
N ILE A 1163 -20.95 -102.91 -86.03
CA ILE A 1163 -21.20 -102.14 -87.25
C ILE A 1163 -21.83 -100.79 -86.90
N SER A 1164 -22.79 -100.75 -85.98
CA SER A 1164 -23.40 -99.47 -85.53
C SER A 1164 -22.36 -98.53 -84.92
N LEU A 1165 -21.57 -99.02 -83.96
CA LEU A 1165 -20.52 -98.24 -83.31
C LEU A 1165 -19.48 -97.72 -84.29
N VAL A 1166 -19.01 -98.56 -85.21
CA VAL A 1166 -17.99 -98.18 -86.20
C VAL A 1166 -18.54 -97.16 -87.20
N LYS A 1167 -19.80 -97.29 -87.64
CA LYS A 1167 -20.48 -96.26 -88.44
C LYS A 1167 -20.56 -94.92 -87.69
N GLY A 1168 -20.74 -94.96 -86.36
CA GLY A 1168 -20.77 -93.80 -85.48
C GLY A 1168 -19.44 -93.04 -85.32
N ILE A 1169 -18.31 -93.59 -85.81
CA ILE A 1169 -16.99 -92.93 -85.72
C ILE A 1169 -16.90 -91.76 -86.71
N GLY A 1170 -17.30 -91.97 -87.97
CA GLY A 1170 -17.25 -90.95 -89.02
C GLY A 1170 -17.41 -91.51 -90.44
N HIS A 1171 -17.53 -90.63 -91.44
CA HIS A 1171 -17.91 -90.98 -92.82
C HIS A 1171 -17.12 -92.16 -93.42
N TYR A 1172 -15.79 -92.12 -93.37
CA TYR A 1172 -14.95 -93.19 -93.94
C TYR A 1172 -15.15 -94.54 -93.24
N HIS A 1173 -15.51 -94.57 -91.95
CA HIS A 1173 -15.76 -95.81 -91.22
C HIS A 1173 -17.09 -96.45 -91.64
N SER A 1174 -18.08 -95.65 -92.03
CA SER A 1174 -19.33 -96.16 -92.60
C SER A 1174 -19.12 -96.85 -93.95
N GLU A 1175 -18.16 -96.40 -94.75
CA GLU A 1175 -17.81 -97.02 -96.04
C GLU A 1175 -17.20 -98.42 -95.91
N LEU A 1176 -16.72 -98.83 -94.71
CA LEU A 1176 -16.18 -100.18 -94.48
C LEU A 1176 -17.21 -101.29 -94.75
N PHE A 1177 -18.49 -100.95 -94.74
CA PHE A 1177 -19.60 -101.89 -94.88
C PHE A 1177 -20.39 -101.67 -96.19
N LEU A 1178 -19.84 -100.91 -97.15
CA LEU A 1178 -20.43 -100.69 -98.47
C LEU A 1178 -19.68 -101.50 -99.55
N LYS A 1179 -20.43 -102.18 -100.43
CA LYS A 1179 -19.87 -103.05 -101.48
C LYS A 1179 -18.89 -102.29 -102.38
N GLN A 1180 -17.75 -102.92 -102.69
CA GLN A 1180 -16.68 -102.41 -103.57
C GLN A 1180 -15.93 -101.14 -103.11
N HIS A 1181 -16.26 -100.58 -101.95
CA HIS A 1181 -15.52 -99.45 -101.39
C HIS A 1181 -14.17 -99.89 -100.82
N LYS A 1182 -13.19 -98.98 -100.90
CA LYS A 1182 -11.84 -99.16 -100.37
C LYS A 1182 -11.44 -97.94 -99.51
N PRO A 1183 -12.13 -97.69 -98.38
CA PRO A 1183 -11.91 -96.51 -97.56
C PRO A 1183 -10.50 -96.50 -96.99
N VAL A 1184 -10.00 -95.28 -96.76
CA VAL A 1184 -8.62 -95.03 -96.37
C VAL A 1184 -8.61 -94.32 -95.01
N PHE A 1185 -7.87 -94.88 -94.06
CA PHE A 1185 -7.74 -94.37 -92.70
C PHE A 1185 -6.30 -93.94 -92.44
N ILE A 1186 -6.11 -93.02 -91.51
CA ILE A 1186 -4.77 -92.69 -91.00
C ILE A 1186 -4.20 -93.95 -90.34
N ASP A 1187 -2.95 -94.23 -90.66
CA ASP A 1187 -2.23 -95.38 -90.14
C ASP A 1187 -1.77 -95.13 -88.71
N ASN A 1188 -2.65 -95.40 -87.75
CA ASN A 1188 -2.32 -95.40 -86.33
C ASN A 1188 -2.65 -96.75 -85.70
N ILE A 1189 -2.07 -96.99 -84.52
CA ILE A 1189 -2.17 -98.27 -83.81
C ILE A 1189 -3.65 -98.65 -83.58
N PHE A 1190 -4.50 -97.67 -83.25
CA PHE A 1190 -5.91 -97.90 -82.94
C PHE A 1190 -6.73 -98.27 -84.18
N ASN A 1191 -6.53 -97.58 -85.31
CA ASN A 1191 -7.20 -97.91 -86.57
C ASN A 1191 -6.71 -99.27 -87.10
N ARG A 1192 -5.41 -99.58 -86.99
CA ARG A 1192 -4.87 -100.90 -87.33
C ARG A 1192 -5.51 -101.98 -86.47
N GLU A 1193 -5.62 -101.76 -85.17
CA GLU A 1193 -6.26 -102.70 -84.25
C GLU A 1193 -7.74 -102.89 -84.60
N LEU A 1194 -8.47 -101.81 -84.87
CA LEU A 1194 -9.89 -101.86 -85.25
C LEU A 1194 -10.08 -102.67 -86.53
N LEU A 1195 -9.31 -102.36 -87.58
CA LEU A 1195 -9.40 -103.07 -88.87
C LEU A 1195 -8.97 -104.53 -88.75
N THR A 1196 -7.97 -104.83 -87.91
CA THR A 1196 -7.57 -106.23 -87.64
C THR A 1196 -8.71 -107.00 -86.98
N LYS A 1197 -9.35 -106.42 -85.97
CA LYS A 1197 -10.49 -107.01 -85.26
C LYS A 1197 -11.72 -107.16 -86.17
N LEU A 1198 -11.96 -106.19 -87.06
CA LEU A 1198 -13.00 -106.29 -88.10
C LEU A 1198 -12.69 -107.41 -89.10
N LYS A 1199 -11.43 -107.57 -89.53
CA LYS A 1199 -11.01 -108.64 -90.44
C LYS A 1199 -11.18 -110.01 -89.79
N SER A 1200 -10.81 -110.16 -88.52
CA SER A 1200 -10.93 -111.44 -87.81
C SER A 1200 -12.38 -111.89 -87.62
N LYS A 1201 -13.34 -110.95 -87.50
CA LYS A 1201 -14.78 -111.25 -87.47
C LYS A 1201 -15.40 -111.40 -88.87
N GLY A 1202 -14.60 -111.32 -89.94
CA GLY A 1202 -15.09 -111.39 -91.32
C GLY A 1202 -15.94 -110.18 -91.73
N LEU A 1203 -15.84 -109.05 -91.03
CA LEU A 1203 -16.59 -107.83 -91.35
C LEU A 1203 -15.92 -107.00 -92.45
N ILE A 1204 -14.60 -107.16 -92.63
CA ILE A 1204 -13.84 -106.64 -93.76
C ILE A 1204 -12.99 -107.75 -94.38
N LYS A 1205 -12.67 -107.65 -95.66
CA LYS A 1205 -11.97 -108.69 -96.40
C LYS A 1205 -10.48 -108.67 -96.10
N ASP A 1206 -9.86 -107.50 -96.24
CA ASP A 1206 -8.45 -107.29 -95.95
C ASP A 1206 -8.14 -105.80 -95.75
N PHE A 1207 -6.98 -105.46 -95.20
CA PHE A 1207 -6.48 -104.08 -95.18
C PHE A 1207 -4.95 -104.07 -95.27
N GLY A 1208 -4.39 -103.01 -95.84
CA GLY A 1208 -2.94 -102.86 -95.99
C GLY A 1208 -2.52 -101.42 -96.20
N ILE A 1209 -1.21 -101.17 -96.24
CA ILE A 1209 -0.65 -99.82 -96.48
C ILE A 1209 -1.18 -99.31 -97.82
N TYR A 1210 -1.69 -98.08 -97.81
CA TYR A 1210 -2.25 -97.48 -99.00
C TYR A 1210 -1.11 -97.05 -99.94
N SER A 1211 -1.04 -97.68 -101.11
CA SER A 1211 0.02 -97.45 -102.09
C SER A 1211 0.26 -95.99 -102.52
N LYS A 1212 -0.69 -95.08 -102.29
CA LYS A 1212 -0.53 -93.65 -102.64
C LYS A 1212 -0.09 -92.78 -101.45
N ASP A 1213 -0.16 -93.30 -100.23
CA ASP A 1213 0.14 -92.55 -99.00
C ASP A 1213 0.50 -93.57 -97.90
N GLU A 1214 1.80 -93.73 -97.63
CA GLU A 1214 2.31 -94.70 -96.66
C GLU A 1214 1.86 -94.39 -95.22
N THR A 1215 1.38 -93.15 -94.96
CA THR A 1215 0.80 -92.75 -93.67
C THR A 1215 -0.65 -93.20 -93.50
N LYS A 1216 -1.21 -93.94 -94.47
CA LYS A 1216 -2.59 -94.39 -94.47
C LYS A 1216 -2.72 -95.88 -94.76
N ILE A 1217 -3.75 -96.48 -94.20
CA ILE A 1217 -4.17 -97.86 -94.45
C ILE A 1217 -5.46 -97.87 -95.23
N ARG A 1218 -5.50 -98.65 -96.31
CA ARG A 1218 -6.69 -98.88 -97.12
C ARG A 1218 -7.31 -100.20 -96.70
N ALA A 1219 -8.55 -100.15 -96.26
CA ALA A 1219 -9.35 -101.33 -95.98
C ALA A 1219 -10.17 -101.73 -97.21
N ILE A 1220 -10.43 -103.02 -97.36
CA ILE A 1220 -11.27 -103.60 -98.41
C ILE A 1220 -12.53 -104.11 -97.70
N ALA A 1221 -13.66 -103.45 -97.95
CA ALA A 1221 -14.96 -103.87 -97.42
C ALA A 1221 -15.24 -105.34 -97.81
N ASN A 1222 -15.77 -106.15 -96.88
CA ASN A 1222 -16.20 -107.51 -97.18
C ASN A 1222 -17.63 -107.46 -97.73
N TYR A 1223 -17.78 -107.74 -99.02
CA TYR A 1223 -18.98 -108.23 -99.74
C TYR A 1223 -18.78 -108.04 -101.24
#